data_AF-A0A518JSI6-F1
#
_entry.id   AF-A0A518JSI6-F1
#
_cell.length_a   1.000
_cell.length_b   1.000
_cell.length_c   1.000
_cell.angle_alpha   90.00
_cell.angle_beta   90.00
_cell.angle_gamma   90.00
#
_symmetry.space_group_name_H-M   'P 1'
#
loop_
_entity.id
_entity.type
_entity.pdbx_description
1 polymer ?
#
loop_
_entity_poly.entity_id
_entity_poly.type
_entity_poly.pdbx_seq_one_letter_code
_entity_poly.pdbx_strand_id
1 'polypeptide(L)'
;MTTARFPLLHFRFAAALLALGIGGKVSLMAAAPASVEFNRDVRPILAEYCYACHGFDEAAREGDLRLDTFAGATGAEGGAAAIAPGMPEDSTLMERILADDPDLVMPPSTSGKQLTAAQKQTLRQWIVQGARYDQHWAFALPHRSPFPKSTRSEHPVDQFVQARLDAAGLQPSPRADETTLIRRISLDLIGLPPTPAEVDAFIAAAEEDFDSAYRALVERLLASPHYGERWGRWWLDQARYADSNGYSIDAPRQIWKYRDWVVNALNRDMPFDTFTIEQLAGDLLPDATQSQRIATGFHRNTQINQEGGIDKEQFRVDSVFDRVATTGTVWLGLTIGCAQCHDHKFDPITQVEYYQMFAFLNNQDEPTLKIQDKLTTLVMKERSKPRKTHVLIKGDFTRPDAEVTAGTPSILHPLPTSDRPANRLDLAQWIMSPENPLTARVIVNRIWQHYFGRGLSEIDNDFGLQGSSPSHPDLLDWLAVEFIARDWSLKEMHRLIVSSDTYQQTSLRRAELDQSDPHNYLLGRQQRLRLDAEIVRDVSLVASGLLSTKLGGPPVYPPIPEGIMGQGQVKRSWNTSKGEDRYRRGIYTFKFRATPPPSLNVFDAPDGLSSCTRRIRSNTPLQALTLMNDPAFFEFAQALEQIIRDEGLESAFRRCTSRAPGAEELAILERLDPLGAARAMLNLDETITRE
;
A
#
# COMPACT_ATOMS: atom_id res chain seq x y z
N MET A 1 -37.86 -39.64 18.52
CA MET A 1 -39.01 -39.95 19.40
C MET A 1 -39.18 -38.75 20.33
N THR A 2 -40.04 -37.77 20.06
CA THR A 2 -41.47 -37.69 20.48
C THR A 2 -41.63 -38.07 21.95
N THR A 3 -42.22 -37.29 22.86
CA THR A 3 -43.28 -36.26 22.78
C THR A 3 -43.57 -35.83 24.22
N ALA A 4 -43.94 -34.57 24.47
CA ALA A 4 -44.97 -34.28 25.48
C ALA A 4 -45.59 -32.89 25.24
N ARG A 5 -46.91 -32.89 25.04
CA ARG A 5 -47.81 -31.74 24.89
C ARG A 5 -48.30 -31.28 26.27
N PHE A 6 -48.62 -30.00 26.40
CA PHE A 6 -49.59 -29.50 27.40
C PHE A 6 -50.60 -28.54 26.73
N PRO A 7 -51.89 -28.50 27.14
CA PRO A 7 -52.96 -27.82 26.42
C PRO A 7 -53.43 -26.48 27.04
N LEU A 8 -53.76 -25.55 26.13
CA LEU A 8 -54.90 -24.61 26.05
C LEU A 8 -55.70 -24.18 27.30
N LEU A 9 -55.85 -22.85 27.46
CA LEU A 9 -57.11 -22.15 27.83
C LEU A 9 -57.01 -20.68 27.35
N HIS A 10 -57.54 -20.32 26.17
CA HIS A 10 -58.81 -19.62 25.93
C HIS A 10 -59.01 -18.28 26.65
N PHE A 11 -58.93 -17.17 25.90
CA PHE A 11 -59.90 -16.06 26.01
C PHE A 11 -60.14 -15.43 24.63
N ARG A 12 -61.42 -15.36 24.25
CA ARG A 12 -61.92 -14.82 22.98
C ARG A 12 -62.42 -13.38 23.14
N PHE A 13 -62.36 -12.70 22.00
CA PHE A 13 -62.63 -11.31 21.67
C PHE A 13 -64.11 -10.83 21.75
N ALA A 14 -64.21 -9.49 21.88
CA ALA A 14 -65.04 -8.52 21.13
C ALA A 14 -66.42 -8.04 21.65
N ALA A 15 -66.51 -6.70 21.78
CA ALA A 15 -67.55 -5.76 21.30
C ALA A 15 -67.02 -4.32 21.57
N ALA A 16 -66.74 -3.38 20.64
CA ALA A 16 -67.44 -2.73 19.52
C ALA A 16 -68.06 -1.33 19.86
N LEU A 17 -67.53 -0.28 19.18
CA LEU A 17 -68.13 1.01 18.72
C LEU A 17 -68.55 2.05 19.81
N LEU A 18 -68.48 3.40 19.69
CA LEU A 18 -68.32 4.36 18.58
C LEU A 18 -67.92 5.78 19.11
N ALA A 19 -66.88 6.39 18.48
CA ALA A 19 -66.72 7.78 18.01
C ALA A 19 -66.80 9.05 18.89
N LEU A 20 -65.72 9.87 18.80
CA LEU A 20 -65.78 11.28 18.38
C LEU A 20 -64.39 11.73 17.88
N GLY A 21 -64.34 12.31 16.68
CA GLY A 21 -63.12 12.61 15.94
C GLY A 21 -62.58 14.02 16.15
N ILE A 22 -61.26 14.15 15.97
CA ILE A 22 -60.58 15.39 15.58
C ILE A 22 -59.55 15.00 14.53
N GLY A 23 -59.77 15.48 13.30
CA GLY A 23 -58.89 15.26 12.17
C GLY A 23 -57.61 16.07 12.31
N GLY A 24 -56.50 15.40 12.63
CA GLY A 24 -55.15 15.88 12.37
C GLY A 24 -54.57 15.10 11.20
N LYS A 25 -54.44 15.74 10.02
CA LYS A 25 -53.64 15.21 8.92
C LYS A 25 -52.18 15.18 9.39
N VAL A 26 -51.71 14.03 9.87
CA VAL A 26 -50.27 13.75 9.97
C VAL A 26 -49.78 13.62 8.54
N SER A 27 -49.27 14.72 7.99
CA SER A 27 -48.52 14.69 6.74
C SER A 27 -47.22 13.96 7.05
N LEU A 28 -47.13 12.68 6.72
CA LEU A 28 -45.84 12.03 6.55
C LEU A 28 -45.15 12.80 5.41
N MET A 29 -44.24 13.71 5.78
CA MET A 29 -43.25 14.18 4.82
C MET A 29 -42.42 12.95 4.47
N ALA A 30 -42.69 12.38 3.30
CA ALA A 30 -41.78 11.44 2.68
C ALA A 30 -40.42 12.12 2.61
N ALA A 31 -39.42 11.56 3.29
CA ALA A 31 -38.04 11.96 3.10
C ALA A 31 -37.78 11.93 1.59
N ALA A 32 -37.23 13.02 1.04
CA ALA A 32 -36.80 13.04 -0.35
C ALA A 32 -35.94 11.79 -0.58
N PRO A 33 -36.17 11.02 -1.65
CA PRO A 33 -35.36 9.84 -1.92
C PRO A 33 -33.90 10.28 -1.98
N ALA A 34 -33.03 9.57 -1.25
CA ALA A 34 -31.60 9.84 -1.25
C ALA A 34 -31.10 9.99 -2.70
N SER A 35 -30.35 11.06 -2.97
CA SER A 35 -29.75 11.28 -4.29
C SER A 35 -28.78 10.14 -4.59
N VAL A 36 -28.96 9.50 -5.75
CA VAL A 36 -28.06 8.45 -6.22
C VAL A 36 -26.84 9.14 -6.80
N GLU A 37 -25.67 8.84 -6.25
CA GLU A 37 -24.40 9.43 -6.70
C GLU A 37 -23.71 8.46 -7.66
N PHE A 38 -23.24 8.96 -8.81
CA PHE A 38 -22.74 8.09 -9.86
C PHE A 38 -21.54 7.27 -9.39
N ASN A 39 -20.55 7.90 -8.77
CA ASN A 39 -19.33 7.21 -8.32
C ASN A 39 -19.57 6.23 -7.16
N ARG A 40 -20.48 6.56 -6.23
CA ARG A 40 -20.75 5.74 -5.05
C ARG A 40 -21.66 4.56 -5.36
N ASP A 41 -22.74 4.82 -6.10
CA ASP A 41 -23.87 3.88 -6.19
C ASP A 41 -23.97 3.20 -7.56
N VAL A 42 -23.59 3.87 -8.65
CA VAL A 42 -23.87 3.42 -10.03
C VAL A 42 -22.65 2.80 -10.69
N ARG A 43 -21.52 3.51 -10.69
CA ARG A 43 -20.28 3.10 -11.36
C ARG A 43 -19.79 1.73 -10.89
N PRO A 44 -19.80 1.36 -9.58
CA PRO A 44 -19.40 0.02 -9.17
C PRO A 44 -20.25 -1.08 -9.80
N ILE A 45 -21.54 -0.81 -10.04
CA ILE A 45 -22.44 -1.73 -10.74
C ILE A 45 -22.03 -1.83 -12.21
N LEU A 46 -21.87 -0.70 -12.91
CA LEU A 46 -21.49 -0.73 -14.33
C LEU A 46 -20.10 -1.35 -14.55
N ALA A 47 -19.14 -1.08 -13.67
CA ALA A 47 -17.79 -1.63 -13.74
C ALA A 47 -17.77 -3.15 -13.55
N GLU A 48 -18.52 -3.65 -12.57
CA GLU A 48 -18.56 -5.09 -12.27
C GLU A 48 -19.34 -5.89 -13.33
N TYR A 49 -20.45 -5.33 -13.82
CA TYR A 49 -21.41 -6.09 -14.62
C TYR A 49 -21.42 -5.73 -16.11
N CYS A 50 -20.90 -4.57 -16.52
CA CYS A 50 -21.11 -4.04 -17.88
C CYS A 50 -19.82 -3.71 -18.65
N TYR A 51 -18.82 -3.09 -18.02
CA TYR A 51 -17.65 -2.53 -18.74
C TYR A 51 -16.77 -3.57 -19.44
N ALA A 52 -16.85 -4.85 -19.06
CA ALA A 52 -16.11 -5.91 -19.73
C ALA A 52 -16.48 -6.06 -21.22
N CYS A 53 -17.74 -5.80 -21.59
CA CYS A 53 -18.24 -5.88 -22.97
C CYS A 53 -18.72 -4.53 -23.52
N HIS A 54 -18.98 -3.53 -22.67
CA HIS A 54 -19.51 -2.22 -23.08
C HIS A 54 -18.69 -1.07 -22.49
N GLY A 55 -17.37 -1.24 -22.39
CA GLY A 55 -16.46 -0.27 -21.79
C GLY A 55 -15.37 0.22 -22.76
N PHE A 56 -14.18 0.47 -22.19
CA PHE A 56 -13.08 1.15 -22.85
C PHE A 56 -12.42 0.35 -23.98
N ASP A 57 -12.26 -0.96 -23.81
CA ASP A 57 -11.60 -1.83 -24.80
C ASP A 57 -12.46 -2.01 -26.06
N GLU A 58 -12.04 -1.35 -27.15
CA GLU A 58 -12.73 -1.41 -28.44
C GLU A 58 -12.79 -2.85 -29.01
N ALA A 59 -11.75 -3.66 -28.79
CA ALA A 59 -11.70 -5.01 -29.34
C ALA A 59 -12.65 -5.99 -28.64
N ALA A 60 -13.01 -5.71 -27.38
CA ALA A 60 -13.99 -6.47 -26.61
C ALA A 60 -15.41 -5.86 -26.66
N ARG A 61 -15.57 -4.70 -27.31
CA ARG A 61 -16.83 -3.94 -27.28
C ARG A 61 -17.90 -4.62 -28.11
N GLU A 62 -19.01 -4.95 -27.47
CA GLU A 62 -20.19 -5.53 -28.12
C GLU A 62 -21.21 -4.45 -28.48
N GLY A 63 -21.79 -4.58 -29.68
CA GLY A 63 -22.85 -3.69 -30.18
C GLY A 63 -22.45 -2.23 -30.35
N ASP A 64 -21.15 -1.94 -30.43
CA ASP A 64 -20.56 -0.59 -30.43
C ASP A 64 -21.07 0.31 -29.28
N LEU A 65 -21.57 -0.30 -28.20
CA LEU A 65 -22.17 0.41 -27.07
C LEU A 65 -21.10 0.73 -26.02
N ARG A 66 -21.07 2.00 -25.63
CA ARG A 66 -20.21 2.59 -24.60
C ARG A 66 -21.04 2.93 -23.37
N LEU A 67 -20.93 2.18 -22.28
CA LEU A 67 -21.58 2.51 -21.00
C LEU A 67 -20.67 3.29 -20.06
N ASP A 68 -19.40 3.42 -20.41
CA ASP A 68 -18.36 4.11 -19.65
C ASP A 68 -18.38 5.64 -19.78
N THR A 69 -19.03 6.18 -20.83
CA THR A 69 -19.21 7.62 -21.04
C THR A 69 -20.69 7.99 -21.18
N PHE A 70 -21.03 9.21 -20.75
CA PHE A 70 -22.38 9.74 -20.94
C PHE A 70 -22.75 9.84 -22.42
N ALA A 71 -21.85 10.37 -23.26
CA ALA A 71 -22.11 10.54 -24.69
C ALA A 71 -22.33 9.20 -25.39
N GLY A 72 -21.52 8.21 -25.06
CA GLY A 72 -21.65 6.85 -25.57
C GLY A 72 -22.93 6.16 -25.12
N ALA A 73 -23.28 6.28 -23.84
CA ALA A 73 -24.44 5.58 -23.28
C ALA A 73 -25.78 6.16 -23.79
N THR A 74 -25.77 7.44 -24.15
CA THR A 74 -26.94 8.17 -24.67
C THR A 74 -26.95 8.28 -26.19
N GLY A 75 -25.92 7.78 -26.89
CA GLY A 75 -25.76 7.89 -28.34
C GLY A 75 -25.48 9.31 -28.84
N ALA A 76 -25.12 10.25 -27.96
CA ALA A 76 -24.85 11.65 -28.31
C ALA A 76 -23.60 11.84 -29.18
N GLU A 77 -22.66 10.88 -29.17
CA GLU A 77 -21.49 10.84 -30.06
C GLU A 77 -21.72 10.01 -31.35
N GLY A 78 -22.95 9.55 -31.59
CA GLY A 78 -23.29 8.58 -32.63
C GLY A 78 -23.06 7.14 -32.17
N GLY A 79 -23.91 6.20 -32.59
CA GLY A 79 -23.85 4.79 -32.17
C GLY A 79 -25.10 4.33 -31.40
N ALA A 80 -25.00 3.19 -30.72
CA ALA A 80 -26.12 2.62 -29.96
C ALA A 80 -26.41 3.42 -28.68
N ALA A 81 -27.67 3.78 -28.46
CA ALA A 81 -28.13 4.43 -27.23
C ALA A 81 -28.80 3.39 -26.31
N ALA A 82 -28.26 3.23 -25.10
CA ALA A 82 -28.84 2.32 -24.09
C ALA A 82 -29.54 3.06 -22.95
N ILE A 83 -29.24 4.33 -22.76
CA ILE A 83 -29.76 5.15 -21.66
C ILE A 83 -30.47 6.37 -22.23
N ALA A 84 -31.75 6.54 -21.87
CA ALA A 84 -32.53 7.74 -22.12
C ALA A 84 -32.64 8.53 -20.79
N PRO A 85 -31.87 9.63 -20.61
CA PRO A 85 -31.87 10.41 -19.37
C PRO A 85 -33.28 10.85 -18.95
N GLY A 86 -33.67 10.55 -17.72
CA GLY A 86 -35.00 10.86 -17.17
C GLY A 86 -36.11 9.87 -17.55
N MET A 87 -35.84 8.94 -18.48
CA MET A 87 -36.82 8.03 -19.06
C MET A 87 -36.36 6.57 -18.90
N PRO A 88 -36.48 5.98 -17.70
CA PRO A 88 -36.02 4.61 -17.46
C PRO A 88 -36.76 3.56 -18.30
N GLU A 89 -38.04 3.79 -18.62
CA GLU A 89 -38.83 2.86 -19.45
C GLU A 89 -38.41 2.88 -20.93
N ASP A 90 -37.84 4.00 -21.40
CA ASP A 90 -37.34 4.16 -22.75
C ASP A 90 -35.85 3.80 -22.86
N SER A 91 -35.23 3.36 -21.75
CA SER A 91 -33.82 2.98 -21.70
C SER A 91 -33.65 1.48 -21.93
N THR A 92 -33.06 1.10 -23.06
CA THR A 92 -32.74 -0.30 -23.39
C THR A 92 -31.92 -0.98 -22.28
N LEU A 93 -31.08 -0.25 -21.54
CA LEU A 93 -30.39 -0.78 -20.36
C LEU A 93 -31.36 -1.40 -19.35
N MET A 94 -32.48 -0.72 -19.06
CA MET A 94 -33.48 -1.21 -18.12
C MET A 94 -34.23 -2.43 -18.66
N GLU A 95 -34.57 -2.43 -19.95
CA GLU A 95 -35.17 -3.58 -20.63
C GLU A 95 -34.26 -4.81 -20.48
N ARG A 96 -32.96 -4.66 -20.75
CA ARG A 96 -31.99 -5.76 -20.73
C ARG A 96 -31.72 -6.31 -19.34
N ILE A 97 -31.61 -5.46 -18.31
CA ILE A 97 -31.37 -5.95 -16.94
C ILE A 97 -32.64 -6.53 -16.27
N LEU A 98 -33.82 -6.23 -16.81
CA LEU A 98 -35.11 -6.74 -16.32
C LEU A 98 -35.67 -7.91 -17.14
N ALA A 99 -35.07 -8.23 -18.29
CA ALA A 99 -35.51 -9.33 -19.13
C ALA A 99 -35.39 -10.69 -18.43
N ASP A 100 -36.38 -11.55 -18.66
CA ASP A 100 -36.36 -12.96 -18.23
C ASP A 100 -35.80 -13.89 -19.31
N ASP A 101 -35.73 -13.41 -20.57
CA ASP A 101 -35.22 -14.16 -21.71
C ASP A 101 -33.68 -14.33 -21.60
N PRO A 102 -33.15 -15.57 -21.52
CA PRO A 102 -31.72 -15.84 -21.44
C PRO A 102 -30.87 -15.25 -22.55
N ASP A 103 -31.45 -14.99 -23.73
CA ASP A 103 -30.76 -14.42 -24.89
C ASP A 103 -30.78 -12.89 -24.90
N LEU A 104 -31.64 -12.26 -24.08
CA LEU A 104 -31.76 -10.80 -23.99
C LEU A 104 -31.23 -10.24 -22.68
N VAL A 105 -31.26 -11.03 -21.60
CA VAL A 105 -30.88 -10.59 -20.26
C VAL A 105 -29.41 -10.19 -20.20
N MET A 106 -29.15 -9.04 -19.59
CA MET A 106 -27.81 -8.55 -19.31
C MET A 106 -27.55 -8.46 -17.80
N PRO A 107 -26.35 -8.85 -17.33
CA PRO A 107 -25.28 -9.51 -18.06
C PRO A 107 -25.69 -10.89 -18.60
N PRO A 108 -25.06 -11.39 -19.68
CA PRO A 108 -25.42 -12.66 -20.27
C PRO A 108 -25.33 -13.79 -19.23
N SER A 109 -26.24 -14.76 -19.31
CA SER A 109 -26.28 -15.90 -18.38
C SER A 109 -24.95 -16.68 -18.32
N THR A 110 -24.19 -16.68 -19.42
CA THR A 110 -22.84 -17.28 -19.54
C THR A 110 -21.76 -16.57 -18.72
N SER A 111 -21.96 -15.29 -18.36
CA SER A 111 -21.02 -14.53 -17.51
C SER A 111 -20.98 -15.01 -16.06
N GLY A 112 -22.02 -15.71 -15.62
CA GLY A 112 -22.19 -16.12 -14.21
C GLY A 112 -22.52 -14.98 -13.25
N LYS A 113 -22.68 -13.73 -13.74
CA LYS A 113 -22.99 -12.56 -12.92
C LYS A 113 -24.47 -12.18 -13.03
N GLN A 114 -25.07 -11.76 -11.92
CA GLN A 114 -26.46 -11.27 -11.88
C GLN A 114 -26.56 -10.05 -10.97
N LEU A 115 -27.33 -9.04 -11.42
CA LEU A 115 -27.65 -7.89 -10.58
C LEU A 115 -28.73 -8.24 -9.55
N THR A 116 -28.52 -7.79 -8.32
CA THR A 116 -29.54 -7.82 -7.26
C THR A 116 -30.67 -6.83 -7.54
N ALA A 117 -31.83 -7.05 -6.92
CA ALA A 117 -32.97 -6.12 -7.02
C ALA A 117 -32.61 -4.68 -6.58
N ALA A 118 -31.77 -4.54 -5.55
CA ALA A 118 -31.29 -3.24 -5.08
C ALA A 118 -30.44 -2.53 -6.14
N GLN A 119 -29.49 -3.24 -6.77
CA GLN A 119 -28.66 -2.69 -7.84
C GLN A 119 -29.49 -2.24 -9.05
N LYS A 120 -30.48 -3.06 -9.48
CA LYS A 120 -31.41 -2.69 -10.56
C LYS A 120 -32.20 -1.43 -10.21
N GLN A 121 -32.67 -1.31 -8.96
CA GLN A 121 -33.38 -0.12 -8.50
C GLN A 121 -32.48 1.11 -8.46
N THR A 122 -31.22 0.97 -8.03
CA THR A 122 -30.22 2.06 -8.06
C THR A 122 -30.01 2.57 -9.47
N LEU A 123 -29.80 1.69 -10.45
CA LEU A 123 -29.64 2.07 -11.86
C LEU A 123 -30.89 2.80 -12.39
N ARG A 124 -32.09 2.26 -12.10
CA ARG A 124 -33.36 2.89 -12.48
C ARG A 124 -33.49 4.30 -11.91
N GLN A 125 -33.20 4.47 -10.62
CA GLN A 125 -33.33 5.73 -9.93
C GLN A 125 -32.32 6.76 -10.44
N TRP A 126 -31.09 6.34 -10.76
CA TRP A 126 -30.11 7.18 -11.42
C TRP A 126 -30.55 7.66 -12.80
N ILE A 127 -31.15 6.79 -13.61
CA ILE A 127 -31.70 7.19 -14.91
C ILE A 127 -32.83 8.21 -14.73
N VAL A 128 -33.75 7.99 -13.78
CA VAL A 128 -34.81 8.97 -13.42
C VAL A 128 -34.21 10.32 -13.03
N GLN A 129 -33.07 10.33 -12.36
CA GLN A 129 -32.34 11.55 -11.96
C GLN A 129 -31.53 12.19 -13.12
N GLY A 130 -31.70 11.70 -14.34
CA GLY A 130 -31.08 12.27 -15.54
C GLY A 130 -29.75 11.61 -15.93
N ALA A 131 -29.44 10.42 -15.39
CA ALA A 131 -28.28 9.61 -15.76
C ALA A 131 -26.95 10.39 -15.79
N ARG A 132 -26.72 11.26 -14.81
CA ARG A 132 -25.49 12.09 -14.76
C ARG A 132 -24.27 11.22 -14.48
N TYR A 133 -23.21 11.40 -15.26
CA TYR A 133 -21.90 10.78 -15.04
C TYR A 133 -21.00 11.78 -14.32
N ASP A 134 -20.41 11.35 -13.21
CA ASP A 134 -19.38 12.10 -12.50
C ASP A 134 -18.00 11.60 -12.92
N GLN A 135 -16.96 12.44 -12.86
CA GLN A 135 -15.57 11.97 -13.00
C GLN A 135 -15.20 11.08 -11.82
N HIS A 136 -14.43 10.00 -12.03
CA HIS A 136 -14.02 9.13 -10.93
C HIS A 136 -13.23 9.91 -9.88
N TRP A 137 -13.45 9.62 -8.60
CA TRP A 137 -12.84 10.35 -7.48
C TRP A 137 -11.30 10.43 -7.59
N ALA A 138 -10.67 9.37 -8.09
CA ALA A 138 -9.21 9.31 -8.23
C ALA A 138 -8.66 10.23 -9.33
N PHE A 139 -9.47 10.58 -10.33
CA PHE A 139 -9.08 11.46 -11.43
C PHE A 139 -9.55 12.91 -11.23
N ALA A 140 -10.40 13.16 -10.23
CA ALA A 140 -10.73 14.50 -9.78
C ALA A 140 -9.66 15.01 -8.79
N LEU A 141 -9.33 16.30 -8.82
CA LEU A 141 -8.37 16.87 -7.87
C LEU A 141 -8.82 16.66 -6.41
N PRO A 142 -7.90 16.33 -5.48
CA PRO A 142 -8.25 16.26 -4.07
C PRO A 142 -8.65 17.63 -3.57
N HIS A 143 -9.66 17.66 -2.71
CA HIS A 143 -10.19 18.88 -2.14
C HIS A 143 -10.08 18.88 -0.62
N ARG A 144 -9.86 20.05 -0.03
CA ARG A 144 -9.77 20.19 1.43
C ARG A 144 -11.16 20.22 2.03
N SER A 145 -11.74 19.06 2.30
CA SER A 145 -13.06 18.96 2.93
C SER A 145 -13.11 19.72 4.26
N PRO A 146 -14.20 20.45 4.55
CA PRO A 146 -14.36 21.09 5.84
C PRO A 146 -14.43 20.03 6.94
N PHE A 147 -13.88 20.32 8.10
CA PHE A 147 -13.92 19.37 9.20
C PHE A 147 -15.38 19.10 9.63
N PRO A 148 -15.75 17.82 9.84
CA PRO A 148 -17.00 17.49 10.48
C PRO A 148 -17.06 18.13 11.88
N LYS A 149 -18.24 18.52 12.34
CA LYS A 149 -18.41 19.01 13.72
C LYS A 149 -18.17 17.86 14.70
N SER A 150 -16.95 17.75 15.23
CA SER A 150 -16.61 16.82 16.32
C SER A 150 -16.62 17.55 17.66
N THR A 151 -17.12 16.91 18.71
CA THR A 151 -17.08 17.43 20.09
C THR A 151 -15.98 16.79 20.94
N ARG A 152 -15.15 15.91 20.37
CA ARG A 152 -14.25 15.03 21.14
C ARG A 152 -12.77 15.29 20.95
N SER A 153 -12.37 15.68 19.74
CA SER A 153 -10.97 15.93 19.41
C SER A 153 -10.91 17.05 18.37
N GLU A 154 -9.96 17.95 18.54
CA GLU A 154 -9.64 19.00 17.55
C GLU A 154 -8.67 18.48 16.49
N HIS A 155 -8.09 17.29 16.68
CA HIS A 155 -7.11 16.73 15.76
C HIS A 155 -7.77 16.33 14.42
N PRO A 156 -7.26 16.78 13.26
CA PRO A 156 -7.91 16.62 11.96
C PRO A 156 -8.30 15.18 11.62
N VAL A 157 -7.39 14.22 11.83
CA VAL A 157 -7.63 12.80 11.55
C VAL A 157 -8.82 12.29 12.36
N ASP A 158 -8.87 12.65 13.63
CA ASP A 158 -9.88 12.17 14.57
C ASP A 158 -11.25 12.76 14.28
N GLN A 159 -11.33 13.98 13.76
CA GLN A 159 -12.60 14.58 13.32
C GLN A 159 -13.24 13.79 12.17
N PHE A 160 -12.45 13.34 11.18
CA PHE A 160 -12.99 12.53 10.08
C PHE A 160 -13.34 11.10 10.49
N VAL A 161 -12.50 10.47 11.31
CA VAL A 161 -12.74 9.09 11.80
C VAL A 161 -13.95 9.06 12.73
N GLN A 162 -14.06 10.01 13.66
CA GLN A 162 -15.19 10.10 14.59
C GLN A 162 -16.51 10.32 13.84
N ALA A 163 -16.53 11.14 12.80
CA ALA A 163 -17.74 11.34 12.00
C ALA A 163 -18.27 10.03 11.37
N ARG A 164 -17.37 9.15 10.93
CA ARG A 164 -17.73 7.85 10.36
C ARG A 164 -18.17 6.85 11.43
N LEU A 165 -17.51 6.84 12.59
CA LEU A 165 -17.93 6.04 13.75
C LEU A 165 -19.31 6.47 14.26
N ASP A 166 -19.56 7.78 14.41
CA ASP A 166 -20.83 8.33 14.87
C ASP A 166 -21.97 8.00 13.92
N ALA A 167 -21.73 8.10 12.60
CA ALA A 167 -22.70 7.70 11.58
C ALA A 167 -23.06 6.20 11.66
N ALA A 168 -22.15 5.36 12.15
CA ALA A 168 -22.37 3.93 12.38
C ALA A 168 -22.87 3.61 13.80
N GLY A 169 -23.04 4.61 14.68
CA GLY A 169 -23.40 4.40 16.08
C GLY A 169 -22.31 3.72 16.91
N LEU A 170 -21.05 3.78 16.45
CA LEU A 170 -19.89 3.17 17.11
C LEU A 170 -19.07 4.22 17.87
N GLN A 171 -18.25 3.73 18.79
CA GLN A 171 -17.37 4.55 19.62
C GLN A 171 -15.92 4.13 19.37
N PRO A 172 -14.94 5.04 19.42
CA PRO A 172 -13.53 4.67 19.37
C PRO A 172 -13.13 3.90 20.64
N SER A 173 -12.11 3.07 20.52
CA SER A 173 -11.45 2.40 21.65
C SER A 173 -10.67 3.43 22.48
N PRO A 174 -10.46 3.16 23.78
CA PRO A 174 -9.61 4.03 24.60
C PRO A 174 -8.16 4.00 24.11
N ARG A 175 -7.38 4.98 24.56
CA ARG A 175 -5.93 5.02 24.37
C ARG A 175 -5.27 3.74 24.93
N ALA A 176 -4.26 3.23 24.24
CA ALA A 176 -3.44 2.14 24.75
C ALA A 176 -2.58 2.61 25.94
N ASP A 177 -2.09 1.67 26.75
CA ASP A 177 -1.17 1.98 27.84
C ASP A 177 0.19 2.47 27.31
N GLU A 178 0.95 3.12 28.18
CA GLU A 178 2.20 3.79 27.85
C GLU A 178 3.26 2.80 27.30
N THR A 179 3.32 1.56 27.80
CA THR A 179 4.27 0.55 27.32
C THR A 179 3.96 0.11 25.90
N THR A 180 2.68 -0.13 25.61
CA THR A 180 2.19 -0.43 24.26
C THR A 180 2.48 0.73 23.31
N LEU A 181 2.21 1.97 23.72
CA LEU A 181 2.39 3.15 22.87
C LEU A 181 3.84 3.38 22.47
N ILE A 182 4.79 3.38 23.43
CA ILE A 182 6.21 3.58 23.11
C ILE A 182 6.76 2.45 22.26
N ARG A 183 6.36 1.20 22.51
CA ARG A 183 6.76 0.06 21.69
C ARG A 183 6.27 0.20 20.25
N ARG A 184 4.97 0.45 20.08
CA ARG A 184 4.32 0.58 18.76
C ARG A 184 4.95 1.69 17.94
N ILE A 185 5.09 2.89 18.49
CA ILE A 185 5.61 4.05 17.75
C ILE A 185 7.10 3.90 17.43
N SER A 186 7.89 3.27 18.30
CA SER A 186 9.31 2.99 18.02
C SER A 186 9.46 1.99 16.86
N LEU A 187 8.68 0.91 16.86
CA LEU A 187 8.68 -0.07 15.77
C LEU A 187 8.12 0.50 14.46
N ASP A 188 7.12 1.37 14.53
CA ASP A 188 6.56 2.01 13.35
C ASP A 188 7.49 3.06 12.74
N LEU A 189 8.12 3.93 13.56
CA LEU A 189 8.94 5.05 13.06
C LEU A 189 10.39 4.66 12.78
N ILE A 190 11.00 3.77 13.57
CA ILE A 190 12.43 3.42 13.44
C ILE A 190 12.69 1.92 13.28
N GLY A 191 11.69 1.07 13.51
CA GLY A 191 11.79 -0.38 13.30
C GLY A 191 12.67 -1.08 14.32
N LEU A 192 12.87 -0.46 15.49
CA LEU A 192 13.59 -1.00 16.63
C LEU A 192 12.69 -0.84 17.86
N PRO A 193 12.65 -1.82 18.77
CA PRO A 193 11.93 -1.68 20.02
C PRO A 193 12.67 -0.71 20.96
N PRO A 194 11.97 -0.02 21.86
CA PRO A 194 12.61 0.85 22.85
C PRO A 194 13.41 0.00 23.85
N THR A 195 14.49 0.57 24.38
CA THR A 195 15.21 -0.03 25.51
C THR A 195 14.38 0.04 26.80
N PRO A 196 14.60 -0.85 27.78
CA PRO A 196 13.92 -0.77 29.08
C PRO A 196 14.03 0.61 29.75
N ALA A 197 15.21 1.25 29.64
CA ALA A 197 15.43 2.59 30.19
C ALA A 197 14.61 3.69 29.47
N GLU A 198 14.44 3.58 28.15
CA GLU A 198 13.57 4.51 27.41
C GLU A 198 12.09 4.33 27.74
N VAL A 199 11.66 3.09 28.02
CA VAL A 199 10.30 2.81 28.50
C VAL A 199 10.08 3.47 29.86
N ASP A 200 10.98 3.24 30.82
CA ASP A 200 10.86 3.81 32.17
C ASP A 200 10.85 5.34 32.14
N ALA A 201 11.72 5.96 31.33
CA ALA A 201 11.79 7.40 31.18
C ALA A 201 10.50 7.98 30.54
N PHE A 202 9.92 7.29 29.56
CA PHE A 202 8.68 7.73 28.94
C PHE A 202 7.48 7.63 29.88
N ILE A 203 7.35 6.52 30.61
CA ILE A 203 6.27 6.34 31.60
C ILE A 203 6.35 7.44 32.65
N ALA A 204 7.52 7.69 33.24
CA ALA A 204 7.69 8.73 34.24
C ALA A 204 7.33 10.12 33.70
N ALA A 205 7.74 10.45 32.48
CA ALA A 205 7.37 11.73 31.85
C ALA A 205 5.87 11.81 31.51
N ALA A 206 5.26 10.69 31.12
CA ALA A 206 3.85 10.62 30.77
C ALA A 206 2.92 10.73 31.98
N GLU A 207 3.37 10.29 33.16
CA GLU A 207 2.68 10.52 34.44
C GLU A 207 2.60 12.02 34.80
N GLU A 208 3.60 12.81 34.41
CA GLU A 208 3.61 14.26 34.63
C GLU A 208 2.77 15.00 33.58
N ASP A 209 3.04 14.76 32.30
CA ASP A 209 2.35 15.37 31.15
C ASP A 209 2.46 14.45 29.92
N PHE A 210 1.44 13.62 29.71
CA PHE A 210 1.38 12.68 28.60
C PHE A 210 1.55 13.36 27.23
N ASP A 211 0.87 14.48 26.97
CA ASP A 211 0.86 15.10 25.64
C ASP A 211 2.24 15.67 25.30
N SER A 212 2.90 16.28 26.28
CA SER A 212 4.26 16.76 26.14
C SER A 212 5.26 15.60 25.97
N ALA A 213 5.16 14.57 26.79
CA ALA A 213 6.03 13.38 26.74
C ALA A 213 5.90 12.63 25.40
N TYR A 214 4.67 12.43 24.93
CA TYR A 214 4.39 11.76 23.66
C TYR A 214 4.93 12.58 22.49
N ARG A 215 4.71 13.89 22.47
CA ARG A 215 5.28 14.78 21.43
C ARG A 215 6.80 14.71 21.41
N ALA A 216 7.46 14.78 22.56
CA ALA A 216 8.91 14.66 22.66
C ALA A 216 9.42 13.29 22.16
N LEU A 217 8.68 12.21 22.46
CA LEU A 217 8.96 10.88 21.94
C LEU A 217 8.88 10.84 20.41
N VAL A 218 7.82 11.41 19.81
CA VAL A 218 7.66 11.48 18.35
C VAL A 218 8.84 12.22 17.71
N GLU A 219 9.20 13.41 18.21
CA GLU A 219 10.32 14.19 17.67
C GLU A 219 11.65 13.43 17.74
N ARG A 220 11.92 12.79 18.87
CA ARG A 220 13.14 12.00 19.08
C ARG A 220 13.23 10.86 18.08
N LEU A 221 12.12 10.15 17.83
CA LEU A 221 12.08 9.04 16.88
C LEU A 221 12.20 9.51 15.42
N LEU A 222 11.54 10.60 15.04
CA LEU A 222 11.66 11.19 13.70
C LEU A 222 13.06 11.76 13.42
N ALA A 223 13.77 12.21 14.47
CA ALA A 223 15.16 12.66 14.37
C ALA A 223 16.18 11.50 14.31
N SER A 224 15.77 10.28 14.65
CA SER A 224 16.66 9.12 14.66
C SER A 224 17.17 8.79 13.25
N PRO A 225 18.46 8.44 13.08
CA PRO A 225 18.97 7.98 11.78
C PRO A 225 18.38 6.63 11.35
N HIS A 226 17.73 5.90 12.26
CA HIS A 226 17.05 4.64 11.99
C HIS A 226 15.67 4.84 11.31
N TYR A 227 15.16 6.07 11.27
CA TYR A 227 13.94 6.43 10.53
C TYR A 227 14.08 6.10 9.03
N GLY A 228 15.17 6.54 8.41
CA GLY A 228 15.42 6.31 6.99
C GLY A 228 15.62 4.84 6.65
N GLU A 229 16.14 4.03 7.58
CA GLU A 229 16.23 2.58 7.40
C GLU A 229 14.84 1.93 7.47
N ARG A 230 13.99 2.36 8.41
CA ARG A 230 12.63 1.86 8.59
C ARG A 230 11.76 2.12 7.36
N TRP A 231 11.75 3.36 6.88
CA TRP A 231 10.90 3.81 5.78
C TRP A 231 11.53 3.55 4.41
N GLY A 232 12.86 3.55 4.33
CA GLY A 232 13.59 3.20 3.12
C GLY A 232 13.30 1.76 2.67
N ARG A 233 13.11 0.82 3.60
CA ARG A 233 12.75 -0.56 3.27
C ARG A 233 11.49 -0.65 2.39
N TRP A 234 10.44 0.09 2.73
CA TRP A 234 9.19 0.08 1.97
C TRP A 234 9.35 0.72 0.59
N TRP A 235 10.16 1.77 0.52
CA TRP A 235 10.48 2.37 -0.77
C TRP A 235 11.28 1.41 -1.67
N LEU A 236 12.21 0.65 -1.08
CA LEU A 236 13.03 -0.33 -1.79
C LEU A 236 12.21 -1.52 -2.32
N ASP A 237 11.16 -1.93 -1.61
CA ASP A 237 10.19 -2.93 -2.08
C ASP A 237 9.47 -2.43 -3.34
N GLN A 238 9.04 -1.17 -3.36
CA GLN A 238 8.41 -0.53 -4.53
C GLN A 238 9.39 -0.35 -5.69
N ALA A 239 10.66 -0.07 -5.38
CA ALA A 239 11.73 0.08 -6.35
C ALA A 239 12.26 -1.26 -6.90
N ARG A 240 11.73 -2.42 -6.49
CA ARG A 240 12.25 -3.75 -6.85
C ARG A 240 13.73 -3.91 -6.51
N TYR A 241 14.16 -3.38 -5.37
CA TYR A 241 15.55 -3.44 -4.96
C TYR A 241 15.99 -4.88 -4.72
N ALA A 242 17.12 -5.25 -5.32
CA ALA A 242 17.84 -6.48 -5.03
C ALA A 242 19.34 -6.27 -5.25
N ASP A 243 20.18 -7.03 -4.54
CA ASP A 243 21.63 -6.98 -4.68
C ASP A 243 22.15 -7.87 -5.83
N SER A 244 21.24 -8.45 -6.62
CA SER A 244 21.55 -9.32 -7.76
C SER A 244 20.68 -9.04 -9.00
N ASN A 245 21.09 -9.61 -10.13
CA ASN A 245 20.56 -9.33 -11.48
C ASN A 245 19.20 -9.97 -11.81
N GLY A 246 18.81 -11.05 -11.15
CA GLY A 246 17.71 -11.93 -11.54
C GLY A 246 18.06 -12.91 -12.66
N TYR A 247 17.04 -13.51 -13.28
CA TYR A 247 17.18 -14.59 -14.29
C TYR A 247 17.95 -15.82 -13.77
N SER A 248 18.32 -16.76 -14.65
CA SER A 248 18.95 -18.02 -14.21
C SER A 248 20.33 -17.81 -13.56
N ILE A 249 21.11 -16.82 -14.02
CA ILE A 249 22.47 -16.54 -13.51
C ILE A 249 22.41 -15.78 -12.17
N ASP A 250 21.52 -14.79 -12.03
CA ASP A 250 21.29 -14.00 -10.82
C ASP A 250 22.58 -13.49 -10.12
N ALA A 251 23.54 -13.01 -10.93
CA ALA A 251 24.83 -12.57 -10.42
C ALA A 251 24.70 -11.32 -9.51
N PRO A 252 25.57 -11.16 -8.50
CA PRO A 252 25.62 -9.95 -7.68
C PRO A 252 25.89 -8.69 -8.52
N ARG A 253 25.31 -7.55 -8.10
CA ARG A 253 25.50 -6.23 -8.72
C ARG A 253 25.81 -5.15 -7.68
N GLN A 254 26.54 -4.12 -8.09
CA GLN A 254 26.89 -3.00 -7.23
C GLN A 254 25.79 -1.92 -7.27
N ILE A 255 24.73 -2.07 -6.49
CA ILE A 255 23.60 -1.10 -6.46
C ILE A 255 23.30 -0.52 -5.08
N TRP A 256 23.94 -1.02 -4.01
CA TRP A 256 23.67 -0.60 -2.64
C TRP A 256 23.87 0.90 -2.36
N LYS A 257 24.58 1.64 -3.22
CA LYS A 257 24.63 3.11 -3.14
C LYS A 257 23.28 3.78 -3.37
N TYR A 258 22.41 3.18 -4.20
CA TYR A 258 21.03 3.63 -4.34
C TYR A 258 20.24 3.40 -3.04
N ARG A 259 20.40 2.23 -2.40
CA ARG A 259 19.80 1.95 -1.07
C ARG A 259 20.20 2.99 -0.03
N ASP A 260 21.50 3.26 0.07
CA ASP A 260 22.03 4.26 1.00
C ASP A 260 21.53 5.67 0.66
N TRP A 261 21.39 6.00 -0.64
CA TRP A 261 20.80 7.27 -1.07
C TRP A 261 19.35 7.40 -0.59
N VAL A 262 18.51 6.36 -0.74
CA VAL A 262 17.12 6.34 -0.25
C VAL A 262 17.08 6.58 1.26
N VAL A 263 17.85 5.81 2.04
CA VAL A 263 17.91 5.97 3.50
C VAL A 263 18.31 7.40 3.90
N ASN A 264 19.33 7.95 3.24
CA ASN A 264 19.82 9.30 3.55
C ASN A 264 18.88 10.42 3.10
N ALA A 265 18.15 10.24 1.99
CA ALA A 265 17.16 11.20 1.54
C ALA A 265 15.98 11.29 2.53
N LEU A 266 15.48 10.14 2.98
CA LEU A 266 14.42 10.07 3.99
C LEU A 266 14.87 10.63 5.34
N ASN A 267 16.07 10.30 5.81
CA ASN A 267 16.61 10.84 7.06
C ASN A 267 16.71 12.37 7.07
N ARG A 268 17.05 12.97 5.93
CA ARG A 268 17.10 14.43 5.75
C ARG A 268 15.73 15.07 5.52
N ASP A 269 14.68 14.26 5.49
CA ASP A 269 13.31 14.69 5.16
C ASP A 269 13.28 15.45 3.83
N MET A 270 13.98 14.92 2.83
CA MET A 270 13.95 15.48 1.47
C MET A 270 12.49 15.56 1.01
N PRO A 271 12.01 16.74 0.56
CA PRO A 271 10.69 16.89 -0.02
C PRO A 271 10.39 15.80 -1.05
N PHE A 272 9.24 15.15 -0.95
CA PHE A 272 8.92 13.97 -1.75
C PHE A 272 8.87 14.25 -3.26
N ASP A 273 8.59 15.49 -3.66
CA ASP A 273 8.70 15.94 -5.05
C ASP A 273 10.14 15.92 -5.57
N THR A 274 11.09 16.44 -4.80
CA THR A 274 12.52 16.40 -5.07
C THR A 274 13.03 14.96 -5.06
N PHE A 275 12.61 14.18 -4.06
CA PHE A 275 12.93 12.75 -3.97
C PHE A 275 12.44 11.97 -5.20
N THR A 276 11.28 12.33 -5.75
CA THR A 276 10.75 11.74 -6.99
C THR A 276 11.54 12.20 -8.22
N ILE A 277 11.75 13.51 -8.37
CA ILE A 277 12.46 14.09 -9.52
C ILE A 277 13.88 13.53 -9.64
N GLU A 278 14.64 13.46 -8.54
CA GLU A 278 16.00 12.92 -8.57
C GLU A 278 16.01 11.44 -8.99
N GLN A 279 15.02 10.65 -8.59
CA GLN A 279 14.96 9.22 -8.95
C GLN A 279 14.55 8.98 -10.40
N LEU A 280 13.64 9.78 -10.93
CA LEU A 280 13.17 9.63 -12.31
C LEU A 280 14.14 10.28 -13.32
N ALA A 281 14.77 11.39 -12.94
CA ALA A 281 15.48 12.27 -13.87
C ALA A 281 16.71 13.00 -13.26
N GLY A 282 17.29 12.50 -12.17
CA GLY A 282 18.41 13.17 -11.49
C GLY A 282 19.65 13.39 -12.37
N ASP A 283 19.87 12.56 -13.40
CA ASP A 283 20.96 12.74 -14.37
C ASP A 283 20.68 13.83 -15.43
N LEU A 284 19.43 14.27 -15.56
CA LEU A 284 18.99 15.34 -16.45
C LEU A 284 18.94 16.71 -15.77
N LEU A 285 19.15 16.78 -14.46
CA LEU A 285 19.21 18.04 -13.75
C LEU A 285 20.44 18.86 -14.21
N PRO A 286 20.33 20.19 -14.31
CA PRO A 286 21.48 21.05 -14.59
C PRO A 286 22.61 20.77 -13.61
N ASP A 287 23.82 20.55 -14.14
CA ASP A 287 25.01 20.22 -13.34
C ASP A 287 24.83 19.05 -12.36
N ALA A 288 24.04 18.04 -12.76
CA ALA A 288 23.66 16.88 -11.96
C ALA A 288 24.83 16.31 -11.12
N THR A 289 24.67 16.38 -9.79
CA THR A 289 25.66 15.90 -8.82
C THR A 289 25.80 14.38 -8.85
N GLN A 290 26.87 13.84 -8.25
CA GLN A 290 27.02 12.38 -8.10
C GLN A 290 25.83 11.77 -7.34
N SER A 291 25.32 12.45 -6.30
CA SER A 291 24.17 12.01 -5.51
C SER A 291 22.89 11.91 -6.36
N GLN A 292 22.60 12.94 -7.15
CA GLN A 292 21.44 12.96 -8.06
C GLN A 292 21.51 11.87 -9.13
N ARG A 293 22.71 11.59 -9.65
CA ARG A 293 22.90 10.46 -10.58
C ARG A 293 22.67 9.11 -9.90
N ILE A 294 23.11 8.94 -8.65
CA ILE A 294 22.86 7.72 -7.87
C ILE A 294 21.36 7.49 -7.64
N ALA A 295 20.58 8.56 -7.43
CA ALA A 295 19.13 8.49 -7.23
C ALA A 295 18.41 7.77 -8.39
N THR A 296 18.90 7.96 -9.63
CA THR A 296 18.37 7.28 -10.82
C THR A 296 18.51 5.76 -10.81
N GLY A 297 19.20 5.21 -9.80
CA GLY A 297 19.23 3.78 -9.49
C GLY A 297 17.85 3.14 -9.38
N PHE A 298 16.79 3.91 -9.08
CA PHE A 298 15.39 3.44 -9.10
C PHE A 298 15.07 2.68 -10.41
N HIS A 299 15.33 3.29 -11.58
CA HIS A 299 15.09 2.66 -12.88
C HIS A 299 16.20 1.70 -13.35
N ARG A 300 17.27 1.54 -12.56
CA ARG A 300 18.29 0.49 -12.74
C ARG A 300 18.01 -0.77 -11.94
N ASN A 301 16.88 -0.82 -11.23
CA ASN A 301 16.38 -2.04 -10.59
C ASN A 301 15.62 -2.97 -11.53
N THR A 302 15.55 -2.69 -12.82
CA THR A 302 15.21 -3.71 -13.83
C THR A 302 16.16 -4.90 -13.69
N GLN A 303 15.70 -6.09 -14.09
CA GLN A 303 16.56 -7.25 -14.15
C GLN A 303 17.70 -7.04 -15.17
N ILE A 304 18.74 -7.87 -15.12
CA ILE A 304 19.82 -7.91 -16.11
C ILE A 304 19.99 -9.35 -16.56
N ASN A 305 19.67 -9.65 -17.82
CA ASN A 305 19.89 -10.99 -18.37
C ASN A 305 21.33 -11.12 -18.90
N GLN A 306 22.04 -12.15 -18.44
CA GLN A 306 23.41 -12.47 -18.82
C GLN A 306 23.53 -13.84 -19.53
N GLU A 307 22.40 -14.46 -19.86
CA GLU A 307 22.33 -15.75 -20.53
C GLU A 307 22.87 -15.66 -21.97
N GLY A 308 23.46 -16.76 -22.45
CA GLY A 308 23.91 -16.85 -23.83
C GLY A 308 22.73 -16.97 -24.80
N GLY A 309 22.78 -16.26 -25.93
CA GLY A 309 21.76 -16.34 -26.98
C GLY A 309 20.55 -15.41 -26.79
N ILE A 310 20.58 -14.51 -25.81
CA ILE A 310 19.51 -13.52 -25.61
C ILE A 310 19.41 -12.54 -26.78
N ASP A 311 18.17 -12.21 -27.17
CA ASP A 311 17.92 -11.06 -28.02
C ASP A 311 18.04 -9.79 -27.17
N LYS A 312 19.07 -8.98 -27.45
CA LYS A 312 19.36 -7.75 -26.71
C LYS A 312 18.25 -6.72 -26.84
N GLU A 313 17.54 -6.70 -27.97
CA GLU A 313 16.48 -5.73 -28.23
C GLU A 313 15.21 -6.11 -27.48
N GLN A 314 14.80 -7.38 -27.52
CA GLN A 314 13.71 -7.90 -26.68
C GLN A 314 13.95 -7.51 -25.21
N PHE A 315 15.14 -7.83 -24.70
CA PHE A 315 15.47 -7.59 -23.30
C PHE A 315 15.44 -6.09 -22.91
N ARG A 316 15.91 -5.24 -23.83
CA ARG A 316 15.84 -3.78 -23.67
C ARG A 316 14.39 -3.31 -23.62
N VAL A 317 13.53 -3.81 -24.50
CA VAL A 317 12.11 -3.47 -24.56
C VAL A 317 11.38 -3.93 -23.29
N ASP A 318 11.63 -5.15 -22.83
CA ASP A 318 11.08 -5.67 -21.56
C ASP A 318 11.47 -4.82 -20.37
N SER A 319 12.73 -4.35 -20.34
CA SER A 319 13.20 -3.44 -19.29
C SER A 319 12.48 -2.09 -19.32
N VAL A 320 12.06 -1.60 -20.50
CA VAL A 320 11.26 -0.37 -20.60
C VAL A 320 9.81 -0.62 -20.19
N PHE A 321 9.21 -1.76 -20.57
CA PHE A 321 7.88 -2.15 -20.08
C PHE A 321 7.83 -2.22 -18.56
N ASP A 322 8.83 -2.86 -17.92
CA ASP A 322 8.96 -2.89 -16.46
C ASP A 322 8.99 -1.47 -15.86
N ARG A 323 9.79 -0.55 -16.44
CA ARG A 323 9.87 0.85 -15.96
C ARG A 323 8.54 1.59 -16.09
N VAL A 324 7.80 1.40 -17.20
CA VAL A 324 6.49 2.02 -17.41
C VAL A 324 5.50 1.50 -16.37
N ALA A 325 5.35 0.19 -16.26
CA ALA A 325 4.45 -0.46 -15.30
C ALA A 325 4.75 -0.02 -13.86
N THR A 326 6.04 0.06 -13.52
CA THR A 326 6.50 0.54 -12.22
C THR A 326 6.13 1.97 -11.95
N THR A 327 6.36 2.86 -12.93
CA THR A 327 6.11 4.28 -12.74
C THR A 327 4.62 4.52 -12.52
N GLY A 328 3.78 3.86 -13.31
CA GLY A 328 2.32 3.88 -13.15
C GLY A 328 1.89 3.34 -11.79
N THR A 329 2.43 2.19 -11.37
CA THR A 329 2.07 1.58 -10.08
C THR A 329 2.55 2.42 -8.89
N VAL A 330 3.80 2.88 -8.90
CA VAL A 330 4.44 3.51 -7.73
C VAL A 330 3.97 4.95 -7.53
N TRP A 331 3.81 5.76 -8.57
CA TRP A 331 3.40 7.16 -8.38
C TRP A 331 1.92 7.39 -8.68
N LEU A 332 1.38 6.77 -9.73
CA LEU A 332 -0.01 7.00 -10.12
C LEU A 332 -0.98 6.03 -9.41
N GLY A 333 -0.48 4.93 -8.84
CA GLY A 333 -1.34 3.89 -8.28
C GLY A 333 -2.28 3.31 -9.33
N LEU A 334 -1.79 3.14 -10.57
CA LEU A 334 -2.57 2.62 -11.70
C LEU A 334 -1.89 1.39 -12.30
N THR A 335 -2.68 0.40 -12.69
CA THR A 335 -2.22 -0.86 -13.29
C THR A 335 -2.11 -0.78 -14.82
N ILE A 336 -1.38 0.23 -15.32
CA ILE A 336 -1.33 0.58 -16.77
C ILE A 336 -0.73 -0.51 -17.70
N GLY A 337 -0.21 -1.60 -17.15
CA GLY A 337 0.47 -2.66 -17.92
C GLY A 337 -0.43 -3.40 -18.92
N CYS A 338 -1.75 -3.48 -18.69
CA CYS A 338 -2.66 -4.05 -19.70
C CYS A 338 -2.62 -3.27 -21.02
N ALA A 339 -2.38 -1.95 -20.95
CA ALA A 339 -2.30 -1.08 -22.12
C ALA A 339 -1.09 -1.39 -23.04
N GLN A 340 -0.19 -2.28 -22.63
CA GLN A 340 0.94 -2.73 -23.46
C GLN A 340 0.48 -3.42 -24.74
N CYS A 341 -0.56 -4.25 -24.66
CA CYS A 341 -0.94 -5.14 -25.77
C CYS A 341 -2.20 -4.69 -26.52
N HIS A 342 -3.09 -3.97 -25.85
CA HIS A 342 -4.37 -3.46 -26.34
C HIS A 342 -4.80 -2.26 -25.49
N ASP A 343 -5.88 -1.56 -25.81
CA ASP A 343 -6.41 -0.51 -24.93
C ASP A 343 -6.77 -1.07 -23.57
N HIS A 344 -6.52 -0.30 -22.51
CA HIS A 344 -6.73 -0.79 -21.16
C HIS A 344 -8.18 -1.22 -20.95
N LYS A 345 -8.38 -2.41 -20.37
CA LYS A 345 -9.69 -3.04 -20.28
C LYS A 345 -10.71 -2.24 -19.45
N PHE A 346 -10.24 -1.60 -18.38
CA PHE A 346 -11.11 -1.00 -17.37
C PHE A 346 -10.90 0.49 -17.14
N ASP A 347 -9.66 0.98 -17.22
CA ASP A 347 -9.35 2.41 -17.20
C ASP A 347 -9.28 3.05 -18.59
N PRO A 348 -9.56 4.36 -18.70
CA PRO A 348 -9.47 5.14 -19.94
C PRO A 348 -8.01 5.45 -20.31
N ILE A 349 -7.24 4.40 -20.63
CA ILE A 349 -5.85 4.50 -21.08
C ILE A 349 -5.71 3.68 -22.35
N THR A 350 -5.44 4.37 -23.45
CA THR A 350 -5.22 3.73 -24.76
C THR A 350 -3.82 3.10 -24.84
N GLN A 351 -3.65 2.14 -25.74
CA GLN A 351 -2.34 1.58 -26.07
C GLN A 351 -1.40 2.67 -26.58
N VAL A 352 -1.91 3.64 -27.36
CA VAL A 352 -1.11 4.76 -27.86
C VAL A 352 -0.53 5.56 -26.69
N GLU A 353 -1.33 5.93 -25.71
CA GLU A 353 -0.89 6.67 -24.52
C GLU A 353 0.11 5.86 -23.68
N TYR A 354 -0.03 4.53 -23.60
CA TYR A 354 0.97 3.67 -22.97
C TYR A 354 2.34 3.78 -23.68
N TYR A 355 2.36 3.74 -25.02
CA TYR A 355 3.61 3.89 -25.77
C TYR A 355 4.15 5.32 -25.78
N GLN A 356 3.30 6.33 -25.56
CA GLN A 356 3.73 7.70 -25.28
C GLN A 356 4.46 7.78 -23.92
N MET A 357 3.97 7.09 -22.89
CA MET A 357 4.70 6.96 -21.62
C MET A 357 6.00 6.17 -21.77
N PHE A 358 5.98 5.08 -22.56
CA PHE A 358 7.15 4.28 -22.91
C PHE A 358 8.27 5.14 -23.52
N ALA A 359 7.90 6.10 -24.39
CA ALA A 359 8.87 6.95 -25.08
C ALA A 359 9.78 7.76 -24.12
N PHE A 360 9.28 8.19 -22.96
CA PHE A 360 10.11 8.86 -21.94
C PHE A 360 11.25 7.96 -21.42
N LEU A 361 10.95 6.68 -21.24
CA LEU A 361 11.83 5.70 -20.61
C LEU A 361 12.66 4.90 -21.65
N ASN A 362 12.37 5.08 -22.94
CA ASN A 362 13.06 4.44 -24.05
C ASN A 362 14.40 5.10 -24.40
N ASN A 363 14.66 6.33 -23.97
CA ASN A 363 15.79 7.16 -24.40
C ASN A 363 17.05 7.09 -23.52
N GLN A 364 17.27 5.94 -22.88
CA GLN A 364 18.29 5.81 -21.84
C GLN A 364 19.41 4.85 -22.23
N ASP A 365 20.63 5.23 -21.85
CA ASP A 365 21.77 4.34 -21.69
C ASP A 365 21.88 3.93 -20.22
N GLU A 366 22.52 2.79 -20.00
CA GLU A 366 22.56 2.11 -18.69
C GLU A 366 24.00 1.92 -18.18
N PRO A 367 24.77 3.01 -17.97
CA PRO A 367 26.18 2.92 -17.59
C PRO A 367 26.40 2.52 -16.12
N THR A 368 27.66 2.25 -15.78
CA THR A 368 28.13 2.21 -14.39
C THR A 368 28.84 3.53 -14.06
N LEU A 369 28.50 4.14 -12.92
CA LEU A 369 29.13 5.33 -12.41
C LEU A 369 30.26 4.95 -11.47
N LYS A 370 31.46 5.50 -11.68
CA LYS A 370 32.58 5.36 -10.75
C LYS A 370 32.37 6.29 -9.55
N ILE A 371 32.38 5.72 -8.34
CA ILE A 371 32.17 6.47 -7.09
C ILE A 371 33.51 6.82 -6.43
N GLN A 372 34.31 5.79 -6.12
CA GLN A 372 35.64 5.91 -5.51
C GLN A 372 36.44 4.64 -5.84
N ASP A 373 37.72 4.76 -6.18
CA ASP A 373 38.59 3.62 -6.51
C ASP A 373 37.93 2.61 -7.48
N LYS A 374 37.70 1.37 -7.02
CA LYS A 374 37.03 0.29 -7.75
C LYS A 374 35.51 0.22 -7.50
N LEU A 375 34.97 1.06 -6.61
CA LEU A 375 33.55 1.09 -6.30
C LEU A 375 32.78 1.81 -7.41
N THR A 376 31.84 1.09 -8.00
CA THR A 376 30.92 1.60 -9.02
C THR A 376 29.47 1.44 -8.56
N THR A 377 28.55 2.10 -9.24
CA THR A 377 27.11 1.84 -9.08
C THR A 377 26.32 2.03 -10.36
N LEU A 378 25.12 1.45 -10.43
CA LEU A 378 24.25 1.52 -11.61
C LEU A 378 23.48 2.84 -11.61
N VAL A 379 23.53 3.58 -12.72
CA VAL A 379 22.80 4.86 -12.90
C VAL A 379 22.16 4.94 -14.28
N MET A 380 21.14 5.76 -14.46
CA MET A 380 20.60 6.11 -15.77
C MET A 380 21.47 7.18 -16.45
N LYS A 381 21.45 7.22 -17.79
CA LYS A 381 22.01 8.31 -18.57
C LYS A 381 21.17 8.56 -19.82
N GLU A 382 20.67 9.77 -19.98
CA GLU A 382 20.00 10.17 -21.23
C GLU A 382 20.90 10.06 -22.46
N ARG A 383 20.33 9.57 -23.55
CA ARG A 383 21.01 9.49 -24.85
C ARG A 383 21.06 10.86 -25.52
N SER A 384 22.18 11.16 -26.17
CA SER A 384 22.29 12.34 -27.04
C SER A 384 21.45 12.24 -28.31
N LYS A 385 21.15 11.02 -28.76
CA LYS A 385 20.27 10.73 -29.89
C LYS A 385 19.08 9.89 -29.39
N PRO A 386 17.88 10.48 -29.27
CA PRO A 386 16.66 9.76 -28.89
C PRO A 386 16.40 8.57 -29.82
N ARG A 387 15.84 7.50 -29.26
CA ARG A 387 15.31 6.37 -30.01
C ARG A 387 13.92 6.73 -30.53
N LYS A 388 13.58 6.20 -31.71
CA LYS A 388 12.19 6.19 -32.17
C LYS A 388 11.39 5.22 -31.32
N THR A 389 10.18 5.60 -30.96
CA THR A 389 9.22 4.74 -30.25
C THR A 389 8.05 4.48 -31.18
N HIS A 390 7.63 3.23 -31.30
CA HIS A 390 6.45 2.85 -32.05
C HIS A 390 5.50 2.12 -31.11
N VAL A 391 4.21 2.21 -31.40
CA VAL A 391 3.23 1.26 -30.84
C VAL A 391 3.61 -0.13 -31.31
N LEU A 392 3.56 -1.13 -30.42
CA LEU A 392 3.87 -2.51 -30.77
C LEU A 392 2.59 -3.34 -30.82
N ILE A 393 2.35 -3.99 -31.94
CA ILE A 393 1.13 -4.77 -32.14
C ILE A 393 1.11 -5.92 -31.13
N LYS A 394 0.13 -5.93 -30.21
CA LYS A 394 0.05 -6.90 -29.10
C LYS A 394 1.30 -6.95 -28.22
N GLY A 395 2.03 -5.84 -28.11
CA GLY A 395 3.25 -5.75 -27.32
C GLY A 395 4.49 -6.43 -27.95
N ASP A 396 4.37 -6.95 -29.17
CA ASP A 396 5.45 -7.66 -29.86
C ASP A 396 6.49 -6.69 -30.44
N PHE A 397 7.69 -6.67 -29.86
CA PHE A 397 8.78 -5.77 -30.28
C PHE A 397 9.22 -5.94 -31.74
N THR A 398 8.93 -7.09 -32.36
CA THR A 398 9.24 -7.34 -33.78
C THR A 398 8.20 -6.75 -34.74
N ARG A 399 7.08 -6.25 -34.21
CA ARG A 399 5.93 -5.75 -34.98
C ARG A 399 5.61 -4.30 -34.62
N PRO A 400 6.49 -3.34 -34.98
CA PRO A 400 6.21 -1.92 -34.81
C PRO A 400 5.06 -1.48 -35.73
N ASP A 401 4.25 -0.58 -35.22
CA ASP A 401 3.18 0.12 -35.93
C ASP A 401 3.49 1.63 -35.98
N ALA A 402 2.52 2.50 -35.71
CA ALA A 402 2.69 3.94 -35.74
C ALA A 402 3.79 4.45 -34.78
N GLU A 403 4.63 5.37 -35.28
CA GLU A 403 5.60 6.10 -34.46
C GLU A 403 4.86 7.04 -33.49
N VAL A 404 5.29 7.08 -32.24
CA VAL A 404 4.76 7.96 -31.19
C VAL A 404 5.87 8.74 -30.50
N THR A 405 5.53 9.93 -30.02
CA THR A 405 6.40 10.77 -29.19
C THR A 405 6.01 10.68 -27.72
N ALA A 406 6.85 11.21 -26.83
CA ALA A 406 6.54 11.25 -25.41
C ALA A 406 5.24 12.04 -25.13
N GLY A 407 4.43 11.52 -24.21
CA GLY A 407 3.10 12.02 -23.87
C GLY A 407 2.51 11.28 -22.67
N THR A 408 1.39 11.77 -22.15
CA THR A 408 0.78 11.32 -20.89
C THR A 408 -0.68 10.96 -21.09
N PRO A 409 -1.27 10.06 -20.27
CA PRO A 409 -2.68 9.69 -20.40
C PRO A 409 -3.62 10.90 -20.29
N SER A 410 -4.55 11.03 -21.22
CA SER A 410 -5.48 12.16 -21.34
C SER A 410 -6.55 12.23 -20.23
N ILE A 411 -6.75 11.13 -19.49
CA ILE A 411 -7.60 11.13 -18.29
C ILE A 411 -7.00 11.96 -17.13
N LEU A 412 -5.70 12.22 -17.18
CA LEU A 412 -4.97 13.05 -16.23
C LEU A 412 -4.70 14.44 -16.82
N HIS A 413 -4.11 15.33 -16.03
CA HIS A 413 -3.78 16.68 -16.47
C HIS A 413 -2.80 16.66 -17.66
N PRO A 414 -2.90 17.62 -18.59
CA PRO A 414 -2.08 17.62 -19.80
C PRO A 414 -0.59 17.86 -19.47
N LEU A 415 0.29 17.25 -20.27
CA LEU A 415 1.71 17.59 -20.26
C LEU A 415 1.92 19.03 -20.78
N PRO A 416 2.67 19.90 -20.08
CA PRO A 416 2.97 21.25 -20.56
C PRO A 416 3.66 21.24 -21.93
N THR A 417 3.20 22.09 -22.83
CA THR A 417 3.79 22.23 -24.18
C THR A 417 5.14 22.93 -24.13
N SER A 418 6.11 22.46 -24.92
CA SER A 418 7.46 23.00 -25.01
C SER A 418 7.99 22.93 -26.44
N ASP A 419 8.92 23.81 -26.80
CA ASP A 419 9.58 23.84 -28.12
C ASP A 419 10.58 22.68 -28.31
N ARG A 420 10.90 21.95 -27.25
CA ARG A 420 11.75 20.74 -27.30
C ARG A 420 10.91 19.48 -27.05
N PRO A 421 11.36 18.32 -27.57
CA PRO A 421 10.79 17.04 -27.17
C PRO A 421 10.84 16.85 -25.65
N ALA A 422 9.75 16.30 -25.10
CA ALA A 422 9.68 15.98 -23.68
C ALA A 422 10.59 14.79 -23.33
N ASN A 423 11.16 14.80 -22.13
CA ASN A 423 12.09 13.80 -21.60
C ASN A 423 11.69 13.39 -20.17
N ARG A 424 12.50 12.53 -19.52
CA ARG A 424 12.18 12.04 -18.16
C ARG A 424 12.01 13.13 -17.11
N LEU A 425 12.67 14.28 -17.26
CA LEU A 425 12.52 15.40 -16.32
C LEU A 425 11.11 15.99 -16.43
N ASP A 426 10.58 16.13 -17.64
CA ASP A 426 9.21 16.60 -17.86
C ASP A 426 8.18 15.60 -17.31
N LEU A 427 8.43 14.29 -17.49
CA LEU A 427 7.58 13.25 -16.88
C LEU A 427 7.61 13.35 -15.35
N ALA A 428 8.78 13.53 -14.74
CA ALA A 428 8.91 13.64 -13.29
C ALA A 428 8.20 14.88 -12.73
N GLN A 429 8.34 16.02 -13.41
CA GLN A 429 7.63 17.26 -13.07
C GLN A 429 6.12 17.13 -13.26
N TRP A 430 5.68 16.42 -14.30
CA TRP A 430 4.26 16.12 -14.54
C TRP A 430 3.66 15.23 -13.45
N ILE A 431 4.39 14.19 -13.00
CA ILE A 431 3.97 13.33 -11.87
C ILE A 431 3.80 14.13 -10.58
N MET A 432 4.72 15.07 -10.31
CA MET A 432 4.72 15.88 -9.08
C MET A 432 3.93 17.19 -9.20
N SER A 433 3.25 17.42 -10.33
CA SER A 433 2.41 18.60 -10.50
C SER A 433 1.31 18.64 -9.44
N PRO A 434 0.97 19.81 -8.87
CA PRO A 434 -0.21 19.94 -8.00
C PRO A 434 -1.53 19.66 -8.76
N GLU A 435 -1.50 19.66 -10.08
CA GLU A 435 -2.64 19.25 -10.94
C GLU A 435 -2.76 17.72 -11.07
N ASN A 436 -1.80 16.94 -10.54
CA ASN A 436 -1.89 15.49 -10.52
C ASN A 436 -2.78 15.02 -9.35
N PRO A 437 -3.95 14.40 -9.62
CA PRO A 437 -4.88 14.00 -8.57
C PRO A 437 -4.46 12.73 -7.81
N LEU A 438 -3.47 11.99 -8.29
CA LEU A 438 -3.13 10.65 -7.80
C LEU A 438 -1.94 10.65 -6.86
N THR A 439 -0.83 11.28 -7.23
CA THR A 439 0.46 11.11 -6.55
C THR A 439 0.38 11.33 -5.04
N ALA A 440 -0.22 12.44 -4.59
CA ALA A 440 -0.35 12.72 -3.16
C ALA A 440 -1.23 11.67 -2.46
N ARG A 441 -2.40 11.32 -3.03
CA ARG A 441 -3.32 10.31 -2.48
C ARG A 441 -2.67 8.94 -2.34
N VAL A 442 -1.96 8.50 -3.38
CA VAL A 442 -1.27 7.20 -3.42
C VAL A 442 -0.24 7.12 -2.29
N ILE A 443 0.57 8.16 -2.12
CA ILE A 443 1.62 8.16 -1.11
C ILE A 443 1.04 8.23 0.31
N VAL A 444 0.07 9.12 0.58
CA VAL A 444 -0.53 9.18 1.92
C VAL A 444 -1.31 7.90 2.26
N ASN A 445 -1.95 7.27 1.27
CA ASN A 445 -2.64 5.99 1.46
C ASN A 445 -1.66 4.87 1.85
N ARG A 446 -0.47 4.85 1.26
CA ARG A 446 0.58 3.88 1.61
C ARG A 446 1.19 4.16 2.99
N ILE A 447 1.42 5.41 3.34
CA ILE A 447 1.84 5.79 4.71
C ILE A 447 0.79 5.29 5.71
N TRP A 448 -0.49 5.57 5.45
CA TRP A 448 -1.61 5.12 6.27
C TRP A 448 -1.64 3.60 6.42
N GLN A 449 -1.49 2.87 5.30
CA GLN A 449 -1.44 1.42 5.27
C GLN A 449 -0.37 0.83 6.18
N HIS A 450 0.79 1.48 6.32
CA HIS A 450 1.86 0.98 7.19
C HIS A 450 1.51 1.06 8.67
N TYR A 451 0.74 2.07 9.09
CA TYR A 451 0.30 2.22 10.47
C TYR A 451 -0.90 1.33 10.81
N PHE A 452 -1.90 1.27 9.92
CA PHE A 452 -3.17 0.61 10.21
C PHE A 452 -3.32 -0.78 9.54
N GLY A 453 -2.32 -1.22 8.77
CA GLY A 453 -2.31 -2.52 8.09
C GLY A 453 -3.15 -2.57 6.80
N ARG A 454 -3.96 -1.53 6.56
CA ARG A 454 -4.83 -1.35 5.39
C ARG A 454 -4.84 0.13 5.02
N GLY A 455 -4.76 0.45 3.74
CA GLY A 455 -4.97 1.82 3.25
C GLY A 455 -6.42 2.28 3.45
N LEU A 456 -6.65 3.59 3.35
CA LEU A 456 -8.00 4.16 3.24
C LEU A 456 -8.68 3.66 1.96
N SER A 457 -7.95 3.65 0.84
CA SER A 457 -8.24 2.78 -0.30
C SER A 457 -7.48 1.46 -0.09
N GLU A 458 -8.20 0.34 -0.08
CA GLU A 458 -7.65 -0.98 0.23
C GLU A 458 -6.80 -1.57 -0.89
N ILE A 459 -7.21 -1.37 -2.14
CA ILE A 459 -6.44 -1.76 -3.33
C ILE A 459 -5.44 -0.63 -3.61
N ASP A 460 -4.21 -0.78 -3.13
CA ASP A 460 -3.22 0.29 -3.07
C ASP A 460 -2.36 0.45 -4.34
N ASN A 461 -2.47 -0.51 -5.26
CA ASN A 461 -1.84 -0.50 -6.58
C ASN A 461 -2.82 -0.11 -7.70
N ASP A 462 -4.10 0.07 -7.41
CA ASP A 462 -5.13 0.46 -8.37
C ASP A 462 -6.15 1.42 -7.75
N PHE A 463 -6.00 2.71 -8.06
CA PHE A 463 -6.93 3.79 -7.74
C PHE A 463 -7.93 4.04 -8.88
N GLY A 464 -7.75 3.36 -10.01
CA GLY A 464 -8.59 3.47 -11.19
C GLY A 464 -9.95 2.81 -10.97
N LEU A 465 -10.57 2.42 -12.08
CA LEU A 465 -11.94 1.92 -12.11
C LEU A 465 -12.11 0.50 -11.57
N GLN A 466 -11.01 -0.21 -11.34
CA GLN A 466 -10.99 -1.50 -10.65
C GLN A 466 -10.58 -1.39 -9.17
N GLY A 467 -10.23 -0.19 -8.72
CA GLY A 467 -9.87 0.09 -7.34
C GLY A 467 -11.05 0.04 -6.37
N SER A 468 -10.74 -0.01 -5.08
CA SER A 468 -11.73 0.14 -4.01
C SER A 468 -12.04 1.61 -3.75
N SER A 469 -13.30 1.94 -3.44
CA SER A 469 -13.62 3.26 -2.87
C SER A 469 -12.95 3.43 -1.50
N PRO A 470 -12.45 4.63 -1.17
CA PRO A 470 -11.85 4.88 0.14
C PRO A 470 -12.88 4.72 1.28
N SER A 471 -12.48 4.14 2.41
CA SER A 471 -13.33 4.04 3.61
C SER A 471 -13.67 5.41 4.22
N HIS A 472 -12.73 6.35 4.09
CA HIS A 472 -12.81 7.75 4.51
C HIS A 472 -12.33 8.67 3.36
N PRO A 473 -13.17 8.93 2.35
CA PRO A 473 -12.77 9.70 1.16
C PRO A 473 -12.32 11.13 1.51
N ASP A 474 -13.05 11.82 2.38
CA ASP A 474 -12.69 13.17 2.83
C ASP A 474 -11.35 13.21 3.58
N LEU A 475 -11.05 12.19 4.38
CA LEU A 475 -9.78 12.08 5.08
C LEU A 475 -8.63 11.85 4.11
N LEU A 476 -8.82 10.99 3.10
CA LEU A 476 -7.80 10.73 2.08
C LEU A 476 -7.47 11.99 1.28
N ASP A 477 -8.51 12.71 0.83
CA ASP A 477 -8.34 13.96 0.10
C ASP A 477 -7.69 15.04 0.98
N TRP A 478 -8.14 15.17 2.23
CA TRP A 478 -7.58 16.13 3.17
C TRP A 478 -6.10 15.84 3.45
N LEU A 479 -5.72 14.58 3.70
CA LEU A 479 -4.31 14.18 3.90
C LEU A 479 -3.47 14.43 2.64
N ALA A 480 -4.01 14.20 1.45
CA ALA A 480 -3.32 14.45 0.19
C ALA A 480 -3.04 15.95 0.01
N VAL A 481 -4.02 16.82 0.26
CA VAL A 481 -3.84 18.28 0.21
C VAL A 481 -2.86 18.75 1.29
N GLU A 482 -2.97 18.20 2.50
CA GLU A 482 -2.08 18.54 3.61
C GLU A 482 -0.63 18.14 3.32
N PHE A 483 -0.40 17.00 2.65
CA PHE A 483 0.94 16.56 2.27
C PHE A 483 1.62 17.55 1.30
N ILE A 484 0.87 18.04 0.31
CA ILE A 484 1.36 19.09 -0.60
C ILE A 484 1.61 20.40 0.16
N ALA A 485 0.68 20.78 1.05
CA ALA A 485 0.77 22.02 1.82
C ALA A 485 1.92 22.05 2.85
N ARG A 486 2.42 20.87 3.23
CA ARG A 486 3.60 20.69 4.10
C ARG A 486 4.88 20.42 3.32
N ASP A 487 4.99 21.01 2.13
CA ASP A 487 6.16 20.92 1.25
C ASP A 487 6.61 19.47 1.00
N TRP A 488 5.65 18.55 0.87
CA TRP A 488 5.91 17.14 0.63
C TRP A 488 6.78 16.45 1.71
N SER A 489 6.78 16.94 2.95
CA SER A 489 7.51 16.32 4.07
C SER A 489 6.85 15.02 4.53
N LEU A 490 7.59 13.92 4.47
CA LEU A 490 7.12 12.63 4.99
C LEU A 490 7.10 12.63 6.52
N LYS A 491 8.10 13.22 7.17
CA LYS A 491 8.14 13.28 8.64
C LYS A 491 6.96 14.07 9.22
N GLU A 492 6.54 15.15 8.56
CA GLU A 492 5.34 15.88 8.96
C GLU A 492 4.08 15.03 8.85
N MET A 493 3.94 14.22 7.79
CA MET A 493 2.81 13.30 7.65
C MET A 493 2.84 12.19 8.70
N HIS A 494 4.01 11.64 9.00
CA HIS A 494 4.16 10.67 10.08
C HIS A 494 3.76 11.26 11.43
N ARG A 495 4.27 12.46 11.76
CA ARG A 495 3.91 13.20 12.98
C ARG A 495 2.40 13.39 13.09
N LEU A 496 1.78 13.90 12.03
CA LEU A 496 0.34 14.13 11.97
C LEU A 496 -0.48 12.87 12.22
N ILE A 497 -0.09 11.73 11.64
CA ILE A 497 -0.84 10.48 11.82
C ILE A 497 -0.63 9.90 13.21
N VAL A 498 0.62 9.81 13.70
CA VAL A 498 0.91 9.16 15.00
C VAL A 498 0.45 9.99 16.19
N SER A 499 0.29 11.31 16.04
CA SER A 499 -0.28 12.18 17.08
C SER A 499 -1.81 12.10 17.18
N SER A 500 -2.50 11.36 16.30
CA SER A 500 -3.96 11.18 16.39
C SER A 500 -4.39 10.26 17.53
N ASP A 501 -5.56 10.53 18.10
CA ASP A 501 -6.21 9.62 19.05
C ASP A 501 -6.47 8.26 18.38
N THR A 502 -6.85 8.30 17.09
CA THR A 502 -7.09 7.13 16.23
C THR A 502 -5.89 6.18 16.21
N TYR A 503 -4.66 6.70 16.07
CA TYR A 503 -3.45 5.89 16.09
C TYR A 503 -3.14 5.33 17.49
N GLN A 504 -3.39 6.13 18.52
CA GLN A 504 -3.07 5.82 19.92
C GLN A 504 -4.08 4.85 20.58
N GLN A 505 -5.18 4.51 19.92
CA GLN A 505 -6.15 3.53 20.42
C GLN A 505 -5.50 2.18 20.79
N THR A 506 -6.08 1.49 21.76
CA THR A 506 -5.79 0.08 22.02
C THR A 506 -6.25 -0.80 20.85
N SER A 507 -5.53 -1.89 20.62
CA SER A 507 -5.90 -2.92 19.64
C SER A 507 -6.82 -4.00 20.20
N LEU A 508 -7.17 -3.93 21.50
CA LEU A 508 -8.06 -4.88 22.14
C LEU A 508 -9.38 -5.01 21.36
N ARG A 509 -9.78 -6.27 21.14
CA ARG A 509 -11.03 -6.57 20.46
C ARG A 509 -12.21 -6.23 21.34
N ARG A 510 -13.24 -5.63 20.73
CA ARG A 510 -14.52 -5.30 21.36
C ARG A 510 -15.64 -5.99 20.60
N ALA A 511 -16.54 -6.63 21.33
CA ALA A 511 -17.60 -7.44 20.74
C ALA A 511 -18.51 -6.63 19.79
N GLU A 512 -18.82 -5.37 20.14
CA GLU A 512 -19.64 -4.50 19.28
C GLU A 512 -18.95 -4.15 17.95
N LEU A 513 -17.62 -3.95 17.95
CA LEU A 513 -16.85 -3.71 16.74
C LEU A 513 -16.72 -4.97 15.90
N ASP A 514 -16.46 -6.11 16.54
CA ASP A 514 -16.31 -7.38 15.84
C ASP A 514 -17.60 -7.81 15.12
N GLN A 515 -18.75 -7.37 15.62
CA GLN A 515 -20.04 -7.60 14.98
C GLN A 515 -20.36 -6.59 13.87
N SER A 516 -20.08 -5.31 14.10
CA SER A 516 -20.54 -4.20 13.22
C SER A 516 -19.51 -3.81 12.16
N ASP A 517 -18.22 -3.95 12.47
CA ASP A 517 -17.08 -3.63 11.61
C ASP A 517 -15.93 -4.63 11.86
N PRO A 518 -16.12 -5.93 11.53
CA PRO A 518 -15.14 -6.99 11.80
C PRO A 518 -13.78 -6.75 11.16
N HIS A 519 -13.75 -5.96 10.08
CA HIS A 519 -12.54 -5.63 9.32
C HIS A 519 -11.90 -4.31 9.74
N ASN A 520 -12.49 -3.61 10.71
CA ASN A 520 -12.05 -2.33 11.26
C ASN A 520 -11.86 -1.23 10.19
N TYR A 521 -12.76 -1.18 9.20
CA TYR A 521 -12.77 -0.13 8.17
C TYR A 521 -13.03 1.25 8.74
N LEU A 522 -13.81 1.34 9.82
CA LEU A 522 -14.18 2.57 10.52
C LEU A 522 -13.17 2.98 11.60
N LEU A 523 -12.12 2.18 11.79
CA LEU A 523 -10.99 2.50 12.68
C LEU A 523 -11.41 2.72 14.14
N GLY A 524 -12.39 1.93 14.61
CA GLY A 524 -12.85 1.97 16.01
C GLY A 524 -11.85 1.39 17.02
N ARG A 525 -10.73 0.83 16.55
CA ARG A 525 -9.58 0.38 17.34
C ARG A 525 -8.30 0.37 16.50
N GLN A 526 -7.15 0.21 17.15
CA GLN A 526 -5.90 -0.06 16.42
C GLN A 526 -5.83 -1.53 15.93
N GLN A 527 -4.97 -1.78 14.95
CA GLN A 527 -4.65 -3.12 14.44
C GLN A 527 -3.35 -3.66 15.03
N ARG A 528 -3.45 -4.89 15.54
CA ARG A 528 -2.30 -5.68 15.95
C ARG A 528 -1.66 -6.31 14.72
N LEU A 529 -0.42 -5.91 14.41
CA LEU A 529 0.30 -6.32 13.21
C LEU A 529 1.59 -7.05 13.56
N ARG A 530 1.83 -8.19 12.89
CA ARG A 530 3.14 -8.85 12.86
C ARG A 530 4.17 -7.92 12.22
N LEU A 531 5.35 -7.85 12.82
CA LEU A 531 6.50 -7.11 12.31
C LEU A 531 7.00 -7.72 11.00
N ASP A 532 7.49 -6.89 10.09
CA ASP A 532 8.02 -7.38 8.82
C ASP A 532 9.31 -8.17 9.00
N ALA A 533 9.64 -9.05 8.03
CA ALA A 533 10.75 -9.99 8.09
C ALA A 533 12.08 -9.41 8.63
N GLU A 534 12.50 -8.28 8.11
CA GLU A 534 13.74 -7.63 8.52
C GLU A 534 13.66 -7.11 9.97
N ILE A 535 12.49 -6.66 10.40
CA ILE A 535 12.26 -6.12 11.75
C ILE A 535 12.20 -7.25 12.78
N VAL A 536 11.67 -8.43 12.43
CA VAL A 536 11.71 -9.61 13.32
C VAL A 536 13.16 -9.94 13.71
N ARG A 537 14.08 -9.91 12.74
CA ARG A 537 15.52 -10.04 13.02
C ARG A 537 16.03 -8.89 13.90
N ASP A 538 15.70 -7.65 13.55
CA ASP A 538 16.19 -6.47 14.25
C ASP A 538 15.76 -6.46 15.73
N VAL A 539 14.51 -6.85 16.03
CA VAL A 539 14.02 -6.98 17.41
C VAL A 539 14.81 -8.04 18.17
N SER A 540 15.06 -9.21 17.58
CA SER A 540 15.87 -10.24 18.25
C SER A 540 17.31 -9.78 18.50
N LEU A 541 17.90 -9.01 17.59
CA LEU A 541 19.22 -8.41 17.77
C LEU A 541 19.24 -7.38 18.90
N VAL A 542 18.21 -6.54 19.02
CA VAL A 542 18.09 -5.57 20.13
C VAL A 542 17.87 -6.29 21.45
N ALA A 543 16.93 -7.24 21.50
CA ALA A 543 16.59 -7.98 22.71
C ALA A 543 17.80 -8.73 23.27
N SER A 544 18.60 -9.34 22.39
CA SER A 544 19.82 -10.08 22.74
C SER A 544 21.07 -9.21 22.95
N GLY A 545 20.98 -7.89 22.75
CA GLY A 545 22.11 -6.96 22.92
C GLY A 545 23.20 -7.07 21.83
N LEU A 546 22.90 -7.71 20.70
CA LEU A 546 23.87 -7.95 19.62
C LEU A 546 23.84 -6.91 18.50
N LEU A 547 22.78 -6.08 18.41
CA LEU A 547 22.58 -5.16 17.30
C LEU A 547 23.80 -4.25 17.03
N SER A 548 24.25 -4.23 15.77
CA SER A 548 25.10 -3.14 15.26
C SER A 548 24.25 -1.98 14.73
N THR A 549 24.56 -0.76 15.18
CA THR A 549 23.92 0.49 14.75
C THR A 549 24.59 1.13 13.53
N LYS A 550 25.56 0.45 12.92
CA LYS A 550 26.26 0.93 11.72
C LYS A 550 25.27 1.19 10.58
N LEU A 551 25.39 2.35 9.95
CA LEU A 551 24.54 2.81 8.85
C LEU A 551 25.25 2.65 7.49
N GLY A 552 24.47 2.34 6.45
CA GLY A 552 24.93 2.30 5.05
C GLY A 552 25.99 1.22 4.75
N GLY A 553 26.64 1.30 3.60
CA GLY A 553 27.76 0.41 3.23
C GLY A 553 27.35 -0.83 2.43
N PRO A 554 28.29 -1.72 2.06
CA PRO A 554 27.96 -2.91 1.29
C PRO A 554 26.99 -3.85 2.03
N PRO A 555 26.22 -4.68 1.31
CA PRO A 555 25.35 -5.67 1.92
C PRO A 555 26.14 -6.71 2.71
N VAL A 556 25.51 -7.29 3.73
CA VAL A 556 26.08 -8.29 4.64
C VAL A 556 25.40 -9.64 4.50
N TYR A 557 26.05 -10.69 4.99
CA TYR A 557 25.63 -12.08 4.86
C TYR A 557 25.47 -12.68 6.26
N PRO A 558 24.35 -12.44 6.96
CA PRO A 558 24.11 -13.06 8.26
C PRO A 558 24.08 -14.60 8.16
N PRO A 559 24.23 -15.33 9.28
CA PRO A 559 24.12 -16.79 9.26
C PRO A 559 22.78 -17.23 8.68
N ILE A 560 22.81 -18.27 7.85
CA ILE A 560 21.64 -18.98 7.31
C ILE A 560 21.87 -20.48 7.45
N PRO A 561 20.83 -21.34 7.35
CA PRO A 561 21.04 -22.78 7.40
C PRO A 561 21.91 -23.29 6.24
N GLU A 562 22.76 -24.28 6.54
CA GLU A 562 23.72 -24.82 5.59
C GLU A 562 23.05 -25.48 4.37
N GLY A 563 23.72 -25.38 3.21
CA GLY A 563 23.32 -26.07 1.98
C GLY A 563 22.15 -25.44 1.22
N ILE A 564 21.38 -24.51 1.80
CA ILE A 564 20.19 -23.94 1.13
C ILE A 564 20.54 -23.18 -0.16
N MET A 565 21.62 -22.38 -0.14
CA MET A 565 22.03 -21.59 -1.31
C MET A 565 22.64 -22.42 -2.45
N GLY A 566 22.86 -23.72 -2.22
CA GLY A 566 23.40 -24.67 -3.21
C GLY A 566 22.34 -25.46 -3.98
N GLN A 567 21.04 -25.29 -3.69
CA GLN A 567 19.96 -26.13 -4.25
C GLN A 567 19.43 -25.66 -5.62
N GLY A 568 19.86 -24.50 -6.11
CA GLY A 568 19.46 -23.96 -7.43
C GLY A 568 20.31 -24.46 -8.60
N GLN A 569 19.90 -24.11 -9.83
CA GLN A 569 20.65 -24.42 -11.06
C GLN A 569 22.07 -23.85 -11.05
N VAL A 570 22.25 -22.67 -10.43
CA VAL A 570 23.54 -22.04 -10.18
C VAL A 570 23.82 -22.13 -8.69
N LYS A 571 24.94 -22.76 -8.32
CA LYS A 571 25.40 -22.78 -6.93
C LYS A 571 25.80 -21.38 -6.49
N ARG A 572 25.10 -20.85 -5.48
CA ARG A 572 25.39 -19.54 -4.89
C ARG A 572 26.21 -19.74 -3.62
N SER A 573 27.32 -19.01 -3.48
CA SER A 573 28.08 -18.99 -2.22
C SER A 573 27.44 -18.00 -1.25
N TRP A 574 27.35 -18.40 0.01
CA TRP A 574 26.93 -17.55 1.12
C TRP A 574 28.04 -17.51 2.16
N ASN A 575 28.88 -16.49 2.08
CA ASN A 575 30.04 -16.34 2.96
C ASN A 575 29.61 -15.52 4.18
N THR A 576 29.25 -16.20 5.26
CA THR A 576 28.76 -15.56 6.48
C THR A 576 29.71 -14.45 6.96
N SER A 577 29.15 -13.25 7.11
CA SER A 577 29.82 -12.07 7.64
C SER A 577 30.37 -12.32 9.06
N LYS A 578 31.48 -11.67 9.37
CA LYS A 578 32.17 -11.76 10.67
C LYS A 578 32.12 -10.42 11.40
N GLY A 579 32.34 -10.46 12.72
CA GLY A 579 32.38 -9.26 13.55
C GLY A 579 31.07 -8.48 13.52
N GLU A 580 31.17 -7.15 13.54
CA GLU A 580 30.02 -6.24 13.53
C GLU A 580 29.04 -6.50 12.37
N ASP A 581 29.56 -6.81 11.17
CA ASP A 581 28.75 -7.00 9.96
C ASP A 581 27.79 -8.20 10.07
N ARG A 582 28.04 -9.14 11.00
CA ARG A 582 27.16 -10.29 11.30
C ARG A 582 25.84 -9.86 11.92
N TYR A 583 25.83 -8.75 12.66
CA TYR A 583 24.72 -8.29 13.51
C TYR A 583 24.08 -6.99 13.02
N ARG A 584 24.27 -6.67 11.74
CA ARG A 584 23.60 -5.51 11.14
C ARG A 584 22.12 -5.77 10.91
N ARG A 585 21.38 -4.67 10.82
CA ARG A 585 19.96 -4.64 10.52
C ARG A 585 19.60 -5.41 9.26
N GLY A 586 18.39 -5.97 9.22
CA GLY A 586 17.87 -6.77 8.11
C GLY A 586 17.88 -6.06 6.76
N ILE A 587 17.73 -4.73 6.73
CA ILE A 587 17.80 -3.92 5.49
C ILE A 587 19.15 -4.02 4.76
N TYR A 588 20.24 -4.35 5.48
CA TYR A 588 21.57 -4.52 4.91
C TYR A 588 21.86 -5.96 4.48
N THR A 589 20.97 -6.90 4.75
CA THR A 589 21.16 -8.29 4.34
C THR A 589 21.14 -8.39 2.82
N PHE A 590 22.11 -9.08 2.24
CA PHE A 590 22.17 -9.33 0.81
C PHE A 590 20.90 -10.05 0.33
N LYS A 591 20.20 -9.46 -0.64
CA LYS A 591 18.99 -10.04 -1.23
C LYS A 591 19.24 -10.49 -2.66
N PHE A 592 19.21 -11.81 -2.87
CA PHE A 592 19.03 -12.34 -4.21
C PHE A 592 17.61 -12.05 -4.69
N ARG A 593 17.48 -11.62 -5.93
CA ARG A 593 16.22 -11.11 -6.50
C ARG A 593 15.08 -12.12 -6.44
N ALA A 594 15.36 -13.38 -6.76
CA ALA A 594 14.34 -14.44 -6.80
C ALA A 594 14.40 -15.39 -5.59
N THR A 595 15.41 -15.28 -4.72
CA THR A 595 15.61 -16.21 -3.60
C THR A 595 16.18 -15.47 -2.40
N PRO A 596 15.37 -14.63 -1.73
CA PRO A 596 15.81 -13.96 -0.52
C PRO A 596 16.22 -15.00 0.55
N PRO A 597 17.03 -14.60 1.55
CA PRO A 597 17.38 -15.46 2.67
C PRO A 597 16.16 -16.21 3.25
N PRO A 598 16.30 -17.49 3.64
CA PRO A 598 15.16 -18.34 3.98
C PRO A 598 14.26 -17.77 5.09
N SER A 599 14.86 -17.23 6.14
CA SER A 599 14.11 -16.59 7.22
C SER A 599 13.33 -15.37 6.75
N LEU A 600 13.87 -14.57 5.82
CA LEU A 600 13.13 -13.44 5.26
C LEU A 600 11.91 -13.91 4.45
N ASN A 601 12.07 -14.98 3.65
CA ASN A 601 10.97 -15.56 2.88
C ASN A 601 9.85 -16.10 3.79
N VAL A 602 10.20 -16.86 4.86
CA VAL A 602 9.24 -17.38 5.84
C VAL A 602 8.42 -16.26 6.51
N PHE A 603 8.99 -15.07 6.66
CA PHE A 603 8.33 -13.89 7.21
C PHE A 603 7.80 -12.92 6.14
N ASP A 604 7.41 -13.45 4.98
CA ASP A 604 6.73 -12.73 3.89
C ASP A 604 7.52 -11.54 3.30
N ALA A 605 8.86 -11.60 3.29
CA ALA A 605 9.63 -10.61 2.54
C ALA A 605 9.34 -10.75 1.03
N PRO A 606 9.09 -9.64 0.32
CA PRO A 606 8.82 -9.69 -1.11
C PRO A 606 10.06 -10.12 -1.88
N ASP A 607 9.84 -10.73 -3.03
CA ASP A 607 10.89 -10.85 -4.04
C ASP A 607 11.20 -9.50 -4.68
N GLY A 608 12.29 -9.45 -5.45
CA GLY A 608 12.66 -8.26 -6.22
C GLY A 608 12.19 -8.33 -7.68
N LEU A 609 11.22 -9.15 -8.06
CA LEU A 609 10.80 -9.33 -9.46
C LEU A 609 9.76 -8.31 -9.88
N SER A 610 8.90 -7.87 -8.95
CA SER A 610 7.82 -6.91 -9.21
C SER A 610 7.73 -5.87 -8.09
N SER A 611 7.17 -4.70 -8.38
CA SER A 611 6.96 -3.67 -7.34
C SER A 611 6.00 -4.19 -6.29
N CYS A 612 6.44 -4.21 -5.04
CA CYS A 612 5.59 -4.56 -3.90
C CYS A 612 5.11 -3.28 -3.22
N THR A 613 3.84 -2.91 -3.44
CA THR A 613 3.20 -1.75 -2.82
C THR A 613 2.57 -2.10 -1.47
N ARG A 614 2.24 -3.39 -1.26
CA ARG A 614 1.74 -3.96 -0.01
C ARG A 614 2.34 -5.35 0.23
N ARG A 615 2.92 -5.55 1.41
CA ARG A 615 3.35 -6.89 1.87
C ARG A 615 2.15 -7.67 2.41
N ILE A 616 2.09 -8.95 2.05
CA ILE A 616 1.21 -9.92 2.70
C ILE A 616 1.76 -10.18 4.10
N ARG A 617 0.87 -10.42 5.08
CA ARG A 617 1.23 -10.85 6.43
C ARG A 617 0.55 -12.17 6.74
N SER A 618 1.34 -13.22 6.85
CA SER A 618 0.91 -14.53 7.31
C SER A 618 1.40 -14.77 8.74
N ASN A 619 0.64 -15.58 9.49
CA ASN A 619 1.03 -16.12 10.79
C ASN A 619 1.00 -17.66 10.65
N THR A 620 2.17 -18.28 10.49
CA THR A 620 2.27 -19.72 10.21
C THR A 620 3.10 -20.45 11.26
N PRO A 621 2.85 -21.75 11.52
CA PRO A 621 3.71 -22.53 12.41
C PRO A 621 5.18 -22.57 11.96
N LEU A 622 5.44 -22.43 10.66
CA LEU A 622 6.80 -22.39 10.12
C LEU A 622 7.60 -21.19 10.65
N GLN A 623 6.97 -20.04 10.84
CA GLN A 623 7.61 -18.86 11.42
C GLN A 623 8.10 -19.11 12.84
N ALA A 624 7.26 -19.72 13.69
CA ALA A 624 7.67 -20.10 15.04
C ALA A 624 8.81 -21.15 15.04
N LEU A 625 8.77 -22.11 14.11
CA LEU A 625 9.87 -23.08 13.93
C LEU A 625 11.16 -22.40 13.46
N THR A 626 11.08 -21.37 12.61
CA THR A 626 12.24 -20.59 12.17
C THR A 626 12.88 -19.85 13.35
N LEU A 627 12.11 -19.16 14.18
CA LEU A 627 12.66 -18.47 15.37
C LEU A 627 13.34 -19.43 16.35
N MET A 628 12.89 -20.68 16.42
CA MET A 628 13.51 -21.68 17.30
C MET A 628 14.77 -22.32 16.75
N ASN A 629 14.89 -22.47 15.42
CA ASN A 629 15.85 -23.40 14.82
C ASN A 629 16.80 -22.76 13.80
N ASP A 630 16.49 -21.59 13.26
CA ASP A 630 17.41 -20.91 12.33
C ASP A 630 18.70 -20.52 13.08
N PRO A 631 19.89 -20.77 12.49
CA PRO A 631 21.17 -20.54 13.16
C PRO A 631 21.35 -19.12 13.71
N ALA A 632 20.81 -18.10 13.03
CA ALA A 632 20.91 -16.73 13.51
C ALA A 632 20.06 -16.52 14.77
N PHE A 633 18.83 -17.03 14.80
CA PHE A 633 17.95 -16.88 15.96
C PHE A 633 18.39 -17.72 17.15
N PHE A 634 18.99 -18.90 16.91
CA PHE A 634 19.62 -19.67 17.97
C PHE A 634 20.78 -18.92 18.63
N GLU A 635 21.63 -18.26 17.84
CA GLU A 635 22.71 -17.39 18.34
C GLU A 635 22.16 -16.22 19.17
N PHE A 636 21.05 -15.60 18.74
CA PHE A 636 20.40 -14.54 19.51
C PHE A 636 19.87 -15.07 20.86
N ALA A 637 19.33 -16.28 20.87
CA ALA A 637 18.88 -16.93 22.11
C ALA A 637 20.04 -17.22 23.07
N GLN A 638 21.23 -17.60 22.57
CA GLN A 638 22.42 -17.78 23.41
C GLN A 638 22.92 -16.46 24.01
N ALA A 639 22.83 -15.36 23.27
CA ALA A 639 23.17 -14.05 23.82
C ALA A 639 22.13 -13.57 24.85
N LEU A 640 20.83 -13.79 24.59
CA LEU A 640 19.77 -13.50 25.56
C LEU A 640 19.85 -14.41 26.80
N GLU A 641 20.30 -15.66 26.65
CA GLU A 641 20.60 -16.56 27.77
C GLU A 641 21.61 -15.93 28.73
N GLN A 642 22.67 -15.30 28.20
CA GLN A 642 23.67 -14.64 29.03
C GLN A 642 23.06 -13.46 29.80
N ILE A 643 22.17 -12.67 29.16
CA ILE A 643 21.41 -11.61 29.82
C ILE A 643 20.54 -12.17 30.95
N ILE A 644 19.87 -13.32 30.75
CA ILE A 644 19.07 -13.96 31.81
C ILE A 644 19.95 -14.36 33.00
N ARG A 645 21.17 -14.86 32.75
CA ARG A 645 22.11 -15.26 33.80
C ARG A 645 22.64 -14.06 34.59
N ASP A 646 22.88 -12.94 33.91
CA ASP A 646 23.51 -11.76 34.51
C ASP A 646 22.50 -10.79 35.14
N GLU A 647 21.33 -10.62 34.51
CA GLU A 647 20.32 -9.61 34.84
C GLU A 647 18.95 -10.20 35.25
N GLY A 648 18.74 -11.51 35.08
CA GLY A 648 17.50 -12.20 35.42
C GLY A 648 16.45 -12.26 34.30
N LEU A 649 15.42 -13.10 34.51
CA LEU A 649 14.34 -13.33 33.55
C LEU A 649 13.52 -12.06 33.26
N GLU A 650 13.27 -11.24 34.27
CA GLU A 650 12.48 -10.01 34.12
C GLU A 650 13.15 -9.01 33.17
N SER A 651 14.47 -8.83 33.26
CA SER A 651 15.23 -7.96 32.34
C SER A 651 15.12 -8.47 30.89
N ALA A 652 15.33 -9.76 30.68
CA ALA A 652 15.21 -10.38 29.36
C ALA A 652 13.79 -10.28 28.78
N PHE A 653 12.76 -10.43 29.63
CA PHE A 653 11.36 -10.29 29.22
C PHE A 653 11.07 -8.86 28.78
N ARG A 654 11.46 -7.86 29.58
CA ARG A 654 11.31 -6.43 29.24
C ARG A 654 12.01 -6.06 27.93
N ARG A 655 13.18 -6.65 27.63
CA ARG A 655 13.90 -6.44 26.36
C ARG A 655 13.13 -7.00 25.15
N CYS A 656 12.36 -8.07 25.35
CA CYS A 656 11.56 -8.69 24.28
C CYS A 656 10.22 -7.98 24.07
N THR A 657 9.51 -7.65 25.16
CA THR A 657 8.10 -7.21 25.15
C THR A 657 7.89 -5.75 25.55
N SER A 658 8.92 -5.07 26.08
CA SER A 658 8.84 -3.69 26.60
C SER A 658 8.02 -3.52 27.90
N ARG A 659 7.48 -4.60 28.48
CA ARG A 659 6.77 -4.60 29.77
C ARG A 659 7.32 -5.64 30.74
N ALA A 660 6.96 -5.56 32.02
CA ALA A 660 7.27 -6.60 32.98
C ALA A 660 6.43 -7.88 32.72
N PRO A 661 6.97 -9.08 33.02
CA PRO A 661 6.18 -10.31 32.98
C PRO A 661 5.13 -10.32 34.10
N GLY A 662 3.96 -10.87 33.82
CA GLY A 662 2.99 -11.22 34.84
C GLY A 662 3.48 -12.41 35.69
N ALA A 663 2.88 -12.61 36.86
CA ALA A 663 3.28 -13.67 37.79
C ALA A 663 3.19 -15.09 37.17
N GLU A 664 2.17 -15.34 36.33
CA GLU A 664 2.02 -16.62 35.63
C GLU A 664 3.08 -16.80 34.54
N GLU A 665 3.37 -15.76 33.76
CA GLU A 665 4.41 -15.78 32.72
C GLU A 665 5.78 -16.06 33.33
N LEU A 666 6.11 -15.37 34.43
CA LEU A 666 7.36 -15.58 35.15
C LEU A 666 7.46 -17.01 35.71
N ALA A 667 6.39 -17.52 36.34
CA ALA A 667 6.36 -18.88 36.87
C ALA A 667 6.46 -19.97 35.79
N ILE A 668 6.06 -19.69 34.55
CA ILE A 668 6.27 -20.59 33.40
C ILE A 668 7.73 -20.55 32.95
N LEU A 669 8.30 -19.35 32.81
CA LEU A 669 9.69 -19.16 32.37
C LEU A 669 10.71 -19.75 33.36
N GLU A 670 10.44 -19.66 34.67
CA GLU A 670 11.28 -20.24 35.73
C GLU A 670 11.38 -21.77 35.68
N ARG A 671 10.46 -22.46 34.97
CA ARG A 671 10.52 -23.92 34.78
C ARG A 671 11.45 -24.34 33.65
N LEU A 672 11.88 -23.39 32.82
CA LEU A 672 12.79 -23.63 31.71
C LEU A 672 14.24 -23.36 32.15
N ASP A 673 15.20 -24.00 31.50
CA ASP A 673 16.59 -23.55 31.60
C ASP A 673 16.74 -22.17 30.92
N PRO A 674 17.81 -21.39 31.24
CA PRO A 674 17.98 -20.05 30.69
C PRO A 674 17.90 -19.98 29.15
N LEU A 675 18.45 -20.98 28.45
CA LEU A 675 18.39 -21.04 26.99
C LEU A 675 16.96 -21.33 26.48
N GLY A 676 16.24 -22.24 27.13
CA GLY A 676 14.83 -22.52 26.84
C GLY A 676 13.94 -21.30 27.06
N ALA A 677 14.16 -20.56 28.15
CA ALA A 677 13.48 -19.30 28.43
C ALA A 677 13.80 -18.24 27.36
N ALA A 678 15.08 -18.09 26.97
CA ALA A 678 15.48 -17.17 25.91
C ALA A 678 14.80 -17.49 24.56
N ARG A 679 14.79 -18.77 24.17
CA ARG A 679 14.12 -19.23 22.94
C ARG A 679 12.61 -19.01 22.98
N ALA A 680 11.98 -19.23 24.14
CA ALA A 680 10.56 -18.98 24.32
C ALA A 680 10.25 -17.48 24.18
N MET A 681 11.00 -16.60 24.86
CA MET A 681 10.80 -15.16 24.83
C MET A 681 10.99 -14.55 23.43
N LEU A 682 12.01 -14.98 22.67
CA LEU A 682 12.22 -14.53 21.29
C LEU A 682 11.12 -15.00 20.31
N ASN A 683 10.33 -16.01 20.72
CA ASN A 683 9.24 -16.59 19.92
C ASN A 683 7.85 -16.21 20.45
N LEU A 684 7.76 -15.29 21.43
CA LEU A 684 6.47 -14.76 21.83
C LEU A 684 5.87 -13.94 20.69
N ASP A 685 4.57 -14.07 20.53
CA ASP A 685 3.80 -13.30 19.57
C ASP A 685 3.97 -11.78 19.82
N GLU A 686 4.00 -11.35 21.09
CA GLU A 686 4.29 -9.96 21.50
C GLU A 686 5.70 -9.50 21.08
N THR A 687 6.69 -10.39 21.08
CA THR A 687 8.05 -10.07 20.62
C THR A 687 8.09 -9.78 19.12
N ILE A 688 7.27 -10.47 18.32
CA ILE A 688 7.22 -10.31 16.86
C ILE A 688 6.05 -9.47 16.35
N THR A 689 5.38 -8.74 17.25
CA THR A 689 4.32 -7.78 16.94
C THR A 689 4.63 -6.41 17.54
N ARG A 690 3.86 -5.40 17.16
CA ARG A 690 4.03 -4.02 17.66
C ARG A 690 3.53 -3.82 19.10
N GLU A 691 2.77 -4.78 19.62
CA GLU A 691 2.03 -4.72 20.88
C GLU A 691 1.60 -6.11 21.36
#